data_AF-A0A350XJI0-F1
#
_entry.id   AF-A0A350XJI0-F1
#
_cell.length_a   1.000
_cell.length_b   1.000
_cell.length_c   1.000
_cell.angle_alpha   90.00
_cell.angle_beta   90.00
_cell.angle_gamma   90.00
#
_symmetry.space_group_name_H-M   'P 1'
#
loop_
_entity.id
_entity.type
_entity.pdbx_description
1 polymer ?
#
loop_
_entity_poly.entity_id
_entity_poly.type
_entity_poly.pdbx_seq_one_letter_code
_entity_poly.pdbx_strand_id
1 'polypeptide(L)'
;MKFNLFDAAYYRAVNPDLAAAGLKTDRQLFAHFKNFGIYQGRAFSPFVDLKYYRENNPDLVAAGLKKNFQLYEHLQNIGLGEGRKFSPWVDLDFYLAANPDLERAFTGDRKRSFEHLQTIGIDEGRRFSLTFEPTYYRQVNPDLAAANLNNRQLLQHFQLYGLDQGRSASEFFDLPFYRKINPDLVAAGLNNRELFQHFVLTRQTEQERWPFDGFSAVAYLDVNPDVKQAVERGSVSSAFEHYFNSGAAEGRPIRIIPNPEPDGIIGDRKMYGRGFDWFGTSVAMLGNNVLVGSPGNDTRSYQYYEEQFRNFYSPDFDLSGFNAGAAYLFNGTTGTLLQTFQNPDPTRGYFGSNVATAGNNVLIGARGGVYLFDSVTGKHLQTFLSPTPEENGGFGSTMTAAGNNVLMGAPNKNTSGYSAGAAYLFDSVTGNLLQTFNNPTPAPGDDFGSSVAASGNKVLIAAPNDDAGANDAGAAYLFDSVTGNLVQTFNNPTAAENDRFGTAVAMVGNKVLIAAPGDDKGAKDAGAVYLWDRMTGNLLQTFNNPTPAEGDYFGSSVAAAGNKVLIAAPGDDTAGNHAGAAYLFDATTGALLQTLTLQNPTGYNFGSSLALIGNHAAIAASYETVGGFYGAGAVYLF
;
A
#
# COMPACT_ATOMS: atom_id res chain seq x y z
N MET A 1 -8.40 -8.50 -48.89
CA MET A 1 -7.03 -9.05 -48.76
C MET A 1 -7.13 -10.44 -48.15
N LYS A 2 -6.23 -11.38 -48.47
CA LYS A 2 -6.18 -12.64 -47.71
C LYS A 2 -5.68 -12.31 -46.31
N PHE A 3 -6.46 -12.64 -45.29
CA PHE A 3 -6.10 -12.62 -43.88
C PHE A 3 -4.70 -13.25 -43.71
N ASN A 4 -3.76 -12.57 -43.05
CA ASN A 4 -2.34 -12.95 -43.01
C ASN A 4 -1.80 -12.94 -41.58
N LEU A 5 -1.31 -14.08 -41.10
CA LEU A 5 -0.73 -14.22 -39.77
C LEU A 5 0.73 -13.71 -39.68
N PHE A 6 1.38 -13.48 -40.82
CA PHE A 6 2.81 -13.14 -40.93
C PHE A 6 3.10 -11.66 -40.68
N ASP A 7 4.07 -11.40 -39.79
CA ASP A 7 4.60 -10.06 -39.53
C ASP A 7 6.04 -9.96 -40.04
N ALA A 8 6.25 -9.16 -41.09
CA ALA A 8 7.55 -9.01 -41.73
C ALA A 8 8.57 -8.27 -40.84
N ALA A 9 8.12 -7.30 -40.05
CA ALA A 9 8.98 -6.53 -39.15
C ALA A 9 9.52 -7.43 -38.03
N TYR A 10 8.63 -8.21 -37.42
CA TYR A 10 9.00 -9.19 -36.40
C TYR A 10 9.88 -10.30 -36.97
N TYR A 11 9.50 -10.90 -38.11
CA TYR A 11 10.28 -11.97 -38.74
C TYR A 11 11.71 -11.54 -39.04
N ARG A 12 11.90 -10.28 -39.50
CA ARG A 12 13.22 -9.68 -39.70
C ARG A 12 13.99 -9.55 -38.38
N ALA A 13 13.35 -9.07 -37.33
CA ALA A 13 14.00 -8.79 -36.06
C ALA A 13 14.47 -10.05 -35.32
N VAL A 14 13.70 -11.15 -35.40
CA VAL A 14 14.03 -12.41 -34.70
C VAL A 14 14.83 -13.40 -35.55
N ASN A 15 15.07 -13.09 -36.83
CA ASN A 15 15.89 -13.91 -37.73
C ASN A 15 16.98 -13.04 -38.42
N PRO A 16 18.00 -12.60 -37.66
CA PRO A 16 19.01 -11.66 -38.17
C PRO A 16 19.86 -12.25 -39.31
N ASP A 17 19.91 -13.58 -39.45
CA ASP A 17 20.59 -14.28 -40.54
C ASP A 17 19.98 -13.97 -41.93
N LEU A 18 18.70 -13.60 -41.99
CA LEU A 18 18.03 -13.28 -43.26
C LEU A 18 18.51 -11.97 -43.86
N ALA A 19 18.89 -11.00 -43.01
CA ALA A 19 19.51 -9.76 -43.47
C ALA A 19 20.89 -10.04 -44.09
N ALA A 20 21.68 -10.94 -43.47
CA ALA A 20 22.95 -11.39 -44.00
C ALA A 20 22.81 -12.16 -45.33
N ALA A 21 21.70 -12.88 -45.51
CA ALA A 21 21.34 -13.55 -46.77
C ALA A 21 20.78 -12.59 -47.85
N GLY A 22 20.73 -11.28 -47.59
CA GLY A 22 20.35 -10.26 -48.57
C GLY A 22 18.84 -10.06 -48.76
N LEU A 23 18.00 -10.62 -47.89
CA LEU A 23 16.54 -10.44 -47.95
C LEU A 23 16.17 -9.11 -47.29
N LYS A 24 15.83 -8.10 -48.11
CA LYS A 24 15.59 -6.73 -47.63
C LYS A 24 14.11 -6.35 -47.60
N THR A 25 13.30 -6.89 -48.50
CA THR A 25 11.89 -6.51 -48.66
C THR A 25 10.93 -7.46 -47.94
N ASP A 26 9.78 -6.95 -47.51
CA ASP A 26 8.74 -7.76 -46.87
C ASP A 26 8.24 -8.89 -47.78
N ARG A 27 8.21 -8.65 -49.10
CA ARG A 27 7.89 -9.68 -50.10
C ARG A 27 8.92 -10.83 -50.12
N GLN A 28 10.21 -10.51 -50.02
CA GLN A 28 11.27 -11.53 -49.95
C GLN A 28 11.19 -12.30 -48.63
N LEU A 29 10.94 -11.61 -47.52
CA LEU A 29 10.79 -12.24 -46.21
C LEU A 29 9.58 -13.18 -46.15
N PHE A 30 8.44 -12.75 -46.68
CA PHE A 30 7.25 -13.60 -46.77
C PHE A 30 7.47 -14.80 -47.69
N ALA A 31 8.14 -14.62 -48.83
CA ALA A 31 8.51 -15.72 -49.71
C ALA A 31 9.42 -16.74 -49.01
N HIS A 32 10.42 -16.25 -48.27
CA HIS A 32 11.31 -17.09 -47.48
C HIS A 32 10.57 -17.83 -46.36
N PHE A 33 9.67 -17.15 -45.65
CA PHE A 33 8.83 -17.78 -44.63
C PHE A 33 8.00 -18.94 -45.22
N LYS A 34 7.26 -18.71 -46.30
CA LYS A 34 6.43 -19.74 -46.92
C LYS A 34 7.23 -20.94 -47.43
N ASN A 35 8.41 -20.70 -48.00
CA ASN A 35 9.20 -21.75 -48.64
C ASN A 35 10.11 -22.50 -47.66
N PHE A 36 10.53 -21.86 -46.56
CA PHE A 36 11.53 -22.40 -45.65
C PHE A 36 11.16 -22.18 -44.18
N GLY A 37 10.92 -20.92 -43.79
CA GLY A 37 10.79 -20.53 -42.38
C GLY A 37 9.68 -21.28 -41.64
N ILE A 38 8.53 -21.47 -42.28
CA ILE A 38 7.41 -22.20 -41.72
C ILE A 38 7.76 -23.66 -41.43
N TYR A 39 8.46 -24.33 -42.35
CA TYR A 39 8.91 -25.71 -42.18
C TYR A 39 9.99 -25.85 -41.11
N GLN A 40 10.83 -24.82 -40.97
CA GLN A 40 11.87 -24.73 -39.93
C GLN A 40 11.32 -24.36 -38.55
N GLY A 41 10.06 -23.91 -38.47
CA GLY A 41 9.46 -23.46 -37.20
C GLY A 41 10.01 -22.12 -36.72
N ARG A 42 10.50 -21.27 -37.62
CA ARG A 42 10.99 -19.93 -37.28
C ARG A 42 9.81 -19.07 -36.78
N ALA A 43 10.04 -18.34 -35.69
CA ALA A 43 9.08 -17.37 -35.17
C ALA A 43 8.82 -16.28 -36.23
N PHE A 44 7.54 -16.02 -36.55
CA PHE A 44 7.12 -15.20 -37.70
C PHE A 44 6.06 -14.16 -37.38
N SER A 45 5.61 -14.13 -36.14
CA SER A 45 4.61 -13.20 -35.63
C SER A 45 4.82 -13.05 -34.13
N PRO A 46 4.71 -11.85 -33.55
CA PRO A 46 4.72 -11.69 -32.09
C PRO A 46 3.43 -12.24 -31.46
N PHE A 47 2.40 -12.48 -32.26
CA PHE A 47 1.08 -12.88 -31.78
C PHE A 47 0.79 -14.38 -31.92
N VAL A 48 1.52 -15.10 -32.78
CA VAL A 48 1.22 -16.50 -33.13
C VAL A 48 2.38 -17.42 -32.79
N ASP A 49 2.09 -18.49 -32.06
CA ASP A 49 3.03 -19.56 -31.76
C ASP A 49 2.46 -20.92 -32.22
N LEU A 50 3.00 -21.46 -33.31
CA LEU A 50 2.54 -22.75 -33.85
C LEU A 50 2.94 -23.95 -32.99
N LYS A 51 3.96 -23.80 -32.12
CA LYS A 51 4.31 -24.83 -31.13
C LYS A 51 3.22 -24.86 -30.06
N TYR A 52 2.91 -23.70 -29.49
CA TYR A 52 1.83 -23.56 -28.52
C TYR A 52 0.47 -23.99 -29.09
N TYR A 53 0.16 -23.60 -30.33
CA TYR A 53 -1.07 -24.00 -31.02
C TYR A 53 -1.19 -25.51 -31.16
N ARG A 54 -0.09 -26.22 -31.45
CA ARG A 54 -0.09 -27.69 -31.50
C ARG A 54 -0.29 -28.30 -30.11
N GLU A 55 0.43 -27.81 -29.12
CA GLU A 55 0.45 -28.37 -27.76
C GLU A 55 -0.90 -28.19 -27.05
N ASN A 56 -1.62 -27.12 -27.37
CA ASN A 56 -2.92 -26.79 -26.76
C ASN A 56 -4.14 -27.24 -27.55
N ASN A 57 -3.94 -27.90 -28.68
CA ASN A 57 -5.02 -28.43 -29.52
C ASN A 57 -4.66 -29.86 -29.96
N PRO A 58 -4.62 -30.83 -29.02
CA PRO A 58 -4.15 -32.19 -29.29
C PRO A 58 -5.02 -32.94 -30.33
N ASP A 59 -6.26 -32.53 -30.50
CA ASP A 59 -7.18 -33.03 -31.54
C ASP A 59 -6.65 -32.75 -32.95
N LEU A 60 -5.91 -31.66 -33.17
CA LEU A 60 -5.29 -31.37 -34.48
C LEU A 60 -4.23 -32.41 -34.84
N VAL A 61 -3.47 -32.87 -33.84
CA VAL A 61 -2.47 -33.94 -34.02
C VAL A 61 -3.16 -35.26 -34.32
N ALA A 62 -4.28 -35.56 -33.63
CA ALA A 62 -5.11 -36.72 -33.91
C ALA A 62 -5.74 -36.67 -35.32
N ALA A 63 -6.11 -35.47 -35.79
CA ALA A 63 -6.58 -35.23 -37.16
C ALA A 63 -5.47 -35.23 -38.22
N GLY A 64 -4.21 -35.48 -37.83
CA GLY A 64 -3.08 -35.65 -38.75
C GLY A 64 -2.34 -34.36 -39.12
N LEU A 65 -2.63 -33.22 -38.50
CA LEU A 65 -1.94 -31.94 -38.74
C LEU A 65 -0.61 -31.91 -37.97
N LYS A 66 0.39 -32.59 -38.52
CA LYS A 66 1.71 -32.75 -37.87
C LYS A 66 2.72 -31.66 -38.26
N LYS A 67 2.56 -31.03 -39.42
CA LYS A 67 3.52 -30.05 -39.96
C LYS A 67 3.08 -28.61 -39.69
N ASN A 68 4.06 -27.72 -39.48
CA ASN A 68 3.81 -26.29 -39.20
C ASN A 68 2.96 -25.60 -40.28
N PHE A 69 3.17 -25.91 -41.56
CA PHE A 69 2.38 -25.30 -42.64
C PHE A 69 0.90 -25.69 -42.56
N GLN A 70 0.60 -26.94 -42.20
CA GLN A 70 -0.78 -27.41 -42.02
C GLN A 70 -1.44 -26.69 -40.84
N LEU A 71 -0.71 -26.50 -39.74
CA LEU A 71 -1.19 -25.78 -38.56
C LEU A 71 -1.42 -24.29 -38.85
N TYR A 72 -0.52 -23.66 -39.61
CA TYR A 72 -0.67 -22.28 -40.06
C TYR A 72 -1.91 -22.11 -40.93
N GLU A 73 -2.09 -22.97 -41.94
CA GLU A 73 -3.27 -22.93 -42.81
C GLU A 73 -4.56 -23.19 -42.03
N HIS A 74 -4.54 -24.17 -41.12
CA HIS A 74 -5.68 -24.44 -40.25
C HIS A 74 -6.00 -23.24 -39.36
N LEU A 75 -5.03 -22.66 -38.65
CA LEU A 75 -5.25 -21.51 -37.78
C LEU A 75 -5.85 -20.34 -38.56
N GLN A 76 -5.28 -20.04 -39.73
CA GLN A 76 -5.71 -18.94 -40.59
C GLN A 76 -7.14 -19.12 -41.10
N ASN A 77 -7.49 -20.33 -41.54
CA ASN A 77 -8.75 -20.60 -42.21
C ASN A 77 -9.87 -20.98 -41.24
N ILE A 78 -9.56 -21.65 -40.13
CA ILE A 78 -10.51 -22.29 -39.23
C ILE A 78 -10.24 -21.87 -37.77
N GLY A 79 -9.04 -22.13 -37.27
CA GLY A 79 -8.74 -22.12 -35.83
C GLY A 79 -9.00 -20.78 -35.13
N LEU A 80 -8.77 -19.64 -35.80
CA LEU A 80 -9.13 -18.34 -35.25
C LEU A 80 -10.63 -18.14 -35.09
N GLY A 81 -11.42 -18.58 -36.08
CA GLY A 81 -12.88 -18.49 -36.00
C GLY A 81 -13.46 -19.37 -34.89
N GLU A 82 -12.83 -20.52 -34.66
CA GLU A 82 -13.17 -21.45 -33.57
C GLU A 82 -12.72 -20.98 -32.18
N GLY A 83 -11.91 -19.91 -32.08
CA GLY A 83 -11.38 -19.44 -30.79
C GLY A 83 -10.33 -20.36 -30.18
N ARG A 84 -9.63 -21.16 -31.00
CA ARG A 84 -8.60 -22.08 -30.51
C ARG A 84 -7.42 -21.34 -29.90
N LYS A 85 -6.84 -21.89 -28.82
CA LYS A 85 -5.65 -21.33 -28.16
C LYS A 85 -4.42 -21.44 -29.08
N PHE A 86 -3.96 -20.33 -29.64
CA PHE A 86 -2.83 -20.29 -30.61
C PHE A 86 -1.61 -19.49 -30.14
N SER A 87 -1.71 -18.88 -28.96
CA SER A 87 -0.69 -18.02 -28.41
C SER A 87 -0.77 -18.04 -26.88
N PRO A 88 0.37 -18.06 -26.17
CA PRO A 88 0.37 -17.80 -24.74
C PRO A 88 0.21 -16.30 -24.42
N TRP A 89 0.30 -15.43 -25.44
CA TRP A 89 0.28 -13.97 -25.29
C TRP A 89 -1.08 -13.36 -25.64
N VAL A 90 -1.82 -14.00 -26.54
CA VAL A 90 -3.03 -13.45 -27.13
C VAL A 90 -4.22 -14.29 -26.74
N ASP A 91 -5.23 -13.62 -26.20
CA ASP A 91 -6.56 -14.15 -26.00
C ASP A 91 -7.56 -13.22 -26.72
N LEU A 92 -8.17 -13.72 -27.80
CA LEU A 92 -9.08 -12.92 -28.62
C LEU A 92 -10.45 -12.73 -27.98
N ASP A 93 -10.87 -13.68 -27.13
CA ASP A 93 -12.12 -13.55 -26.38
C ASP A 93 -11.94 -12.49 -25.30
N PHE A 94 -10.80 -12.52 -24.61
CA PHE A 94 -10.41 -11.44 -23.73
C PHE A 94 -10.28 -10.10 -24.47
N TYR A 95 -9.63 -10.08 -25.64
CA TYR A 95 -9.44 -8.84 -26.39
C TYR A 95 -10.77 -8.16 -26.72
N LEU A 96 -11.77 -8.95 -27.11
CA LEU A 96 -13.12 -8.46 -27.34
C LEU A 96 -13.81 -7.99 -26.05
N ALA A 97 -13.76 -8.80 -24.99
CA ALA A 97 -14.37 -8.46 -23.70
C ALA A 97 -13.79 -7.17 -23.08
N ALA A 98 -12.46 -6.99 -23.16
CA ALA A 98 -11.76 -5.82 -22.64
C ALA A 98 -11.96 -4.55 -23.47
N ASN A 99 -12.49 -4.67 -24.70
CA ASN A 99 -12.70 -3.55 -25.61
C ASN A 99 -14.15 -3.57 -26.12
N PRO A 100 -15.12 -3.08 -25.32
CA PRO A 100 -16.55 -3.19 -25.64
C PRO A 100 -16.98 -2.48 -26.94
N ASP A 101 -16.20 -1.53 -27.43
CA ASP A 101 -16.37 -0.93 -28.75
C ASP A 101 -16.08 -1.92 -29.88
N LEU A 102 -15.04 -2.75 -29.73
CA LEU A 102 -14.70 -3.80 -30.69
C LEU A 102 -15.72 -4.93 -30.64
N GLU A 103 -16.18 -5.34 -29.45
CA GLU A 103 -17.22 -6.36 -29.32
C GLU A 103 -18.52 -5.93 -30.01
N ARG A 104 -18.92 -4.66 -29.88
CA ARG A 104 -20.08 -4.12 -30.61
C ARG A 104 -19.84 -4.06 -32.13
N ALA A 105 -18.63 -3.78 -32.58
CA ALA A 105 -18.30 -3.60 -34.00
C ALA A 105 -18.04 -4.93 -34.74
N PHE A 106 -17.54 -5.94 -34.04
CA PHE A 106 -17.13 -7.22 -34.61
C PHE A 106 -18.08 -8.36 -34.24
N THR A 107 -18.90 -8.19 -33.20
CA THR A 107 -19.95 -9.13 -32.80
C THR A 107 -19.41 -10.55 -32.57
N GLY A 108 -18.29 -10.67 -31.85
CA GLY A 108 -17.62 -11.95 -31.62
C GLY A 108 -16.74 -12.46 -32.79
N ASP A 109 -16.60 -11.71 -33.90
CA ASP A 109 -15.73 -12.12 -35.02
C ASP A 109 -14.24 -12.06 -34.63
N ARG A 110 -13.73 -13.19 -34.18
CA ARG A 110 -12.34 -13.38 -33.75
C ARG A 110 -11.32 -13.12 -34.87
N LYS A 111 -11.66 -13.38 -36.14
CA LYS A 111 -10.73 -13.09 -37.25
C LYS A 111 -10.58 -11.59 -37.40
N ARG A 112 -11.69 -10.84 -37.47
CA ARG A 112 -11.63 -9.37 -37.51
C ARG A 112 -10.94 -8.78 -36.28
N SER A 113 -11.17 -9.38 -35.11
CA SER A 113 -10.52 -8.99 -33.86
C SER A 113 -9.00 -9.17 -33.91
N PHE A 114 -8.52 -10.29 -34.44
CA PHE A 114 -7.10 -10.51 -34.64
C PHE A 114 -6.49 -9.55 -35.67
N GLU A 115 -7.17 -9.31 -36.81
CA GLU A 115 -6.72 -8.30 -37.80
C GLU A 115 -6.60 -6.93 -37.15
N HIS A 116 -7.59 -6.52 -36.36
CA HIS A 116 -7.57 -5.26 -35.64
C HIS A 116 -6.41 -5.19 -34.64
N LEU A 117 -6.23 -6.22 -33.80
CA LEU A 117 -5.12 -6.29 -32.85
C LEU A 117 -3.77 -6.09 -33.54
N GLN A 118 -3.55 -6.80 -34.64
CA GLN A 118 -2.28 -6.77 -35.36
C GLN A 118 -2.01 -5.45 -36.09
N THR A 119 -3.03 -4.74 -36.53
CA THR A 119 -2.86 -3.54 -37.39
C THR A 119 -3.02 -2.23 -36.64
N ILE A 120 -3.85 -2.20 -35.59
CA ILE A 120 -4.25 -0.99 -34.88
C ILE A 120 -4.13 -1.20 -33.36
N GLY A 121 -4.70 -2.29 -32.84
CA GLY A 121 -4.91 -2.50 -31.41
C GLY A 121 -3.64 -2.41 -30.55
N ILE A 122 -2.57 -3.08 -30.96
CA ILE A 122 -1.30 -3.02 -30.21
C ILE A 122 -0.70 -1.60 -30.20
N ASP A 123 -0.83 -0.86 -31.29
CA ASP A 123 -0.26 0.49 -31.42
C ASP A 123 -1.05 1.50 -30.59
N GLU A 124 -2.38 1.32 -30.50
CA GLU A 124 -3.25 2.06 -29.58
C GLU A 124 -3.07 1.68 -28.10
N GLY A 125 -2.37 0.58 -27.81
CA GLY A 125 -2.25 0.06 -26.45
C GLY A 125 -3.52 -0.62 -25.94
N ARG A 126 -4.40 -1.07 -26.85
CA ARG A 126 -5.61 -1.82 -26.47
C ARG A 126 -5.23 -3.08 -25.73
N ARG A 127 -5.96 -3.40 -24.66
CA ARG A 127 -5.65 -4.54 -23.80
C ARG A 127 -6.09 -5.85 -24.45
N PHE A 128 -5.13 -6.73 -24.78
CA PHE A 128 -5.37 -8.01 -25.48
C PHE A 128 -4.79 -9.24 -24.75
N SER A 129 -4.11 -9.01 -23.62
CA SER A 129 -3.52 -10.06 -22.81
C SER A 129 -3.76 -9.82 -21.31
N LEU A 130 -3.92 -10.93 -20.60
CA LEU A 130 -3.90 -11.00 -19.14
C LEU A 130 -2.52 -10.69 -18.56
N THR A 131 -1.48 -11.08 -19.29
CA THR A 131 -0.11 -11.18 -18.79
C THR A 131 0.83 -10.15 -19.41
N PHE A 132 0.30 -9.30 -20.28
CA PHE A 132 1.04 -8.21 -20.90
C PHE A 132 0.14 -7.00 -21.15
N GLU A 133 0.47 -5.88 -20.51
CA GLU A 133 -0.09 -4.57 -20.77
C GLU A 133 1.10 -3.59 -21.00
N PRO A 134 1.17 -2.94 -22.18
CA PRO A 134 2.36 -2.18 -22.57
C PRO A 134 2.61 -0.94 -21.69
N THR A 135 1.57 -0.33 -21.13
CA THR A 135 1.70 0.86 -20.27
C THR A 135 2.35 0.50 -18.93
N TYR A 136 1.81 -0.51 -18.26
CA TYR A 136 2.32 -1.14 -17.05
C TYR A 136 3.74 -1.63 -17.26
N TYR A 137 4.00 -2.39 -18.34
CA TYR A 137 5.33 -2.94 -18.57
C TYR A 137 6.38 -1.85 -18.78
N ARG A 138 6.03 -0.74 -19.43
CA ARG A 138 6.90 0.43 -19.53
C ARG A 138 7.10 1.11 -18.17
N GLN A 139 6.03 1.27 -17.41
CA GLN A 139 6.01 1.99 -16.13
C GLN A 139 6.87 1.30 -15.07
N VAL A 140 6.77 -0.03 -14.95
CA VAL A 140 7.51 -0.79 -13.92
C VAL A 140 8.96 -1.10 -14.31
N ASN A 141 9.40 -0.67 -15.49
CA ASN A 141 10.75 -0.91 -16.01
C ASN A 141 11.41 0.39 -16.50
N PRO A 142 12.10 1.15 -15.62
CA PRO A 142 12.67 2.45 -15.94
C PRO A 142 13.65 2.44 -17.13
N ASP A 143 14.36 1.34 -17.33
CA ASP A 143 15.27 1.14 -18.47
C ASP A 143 14.50 1.11 -19.82
N LEU A 144 13.30 0.53 -19.84
CA LEU A 144 12.44 0.50 -21.03
C LEU A 144 11.74 1.84 -21.26
N ALA A 145 11.38 2.55 -20.19
CA ALA A 145 10.87 3.92 -20.28
C ALA A 145 11.93 4.85 -20.90
N ALA A 146 13.19 4.76 -20.46
CA ALA A 146 14.30 5.53 -21.01
C ALA A 146 14.61 5.17 -22.48
N ALA A 147 14.39 3.92 -22.88
CA ALA A 147 14.59 3.46 -24.26
C ALA A 147 13.49 3.92 -25.24
N ASN A 148 12.41 4.54 -24.75
CA ASN A 148 11.28 5.05 -25.54
C ASN A 148 10.72 4.04 -26.56
N LEU A 149 10.59 2.78 -26.12
CA LEU A 149 10.08 1.69 -26.96
C LEU A 149 8.58 1.85 -27.23
N ASN A 150 8.18 1.61 -28.48
CA ASN A 150 6.76 1.52 -28.83
C ASN A 150 6.13 0.21 -28.32
N ASN A 151 4.80 0.12 -28.33
CA ASN A 151 4.07 -1.02 -27.73
C ASN A 151 4.45 -2.38 -28.36
N ARG A 152 4.73 -2.42 -29.67
CA ARG A 152 5.19 -3.65 -30.34
C ARG A 152 6.60 -4.05 -29.88
N GLN A 153 7.50 -3.07 -29.74
CA GLN A 153 8.86 -3.30 -29.24
C GLN A 153 8.84 -3.74 -27.77
N LEU A 154 7.92 -3.23 -26.96
CA LEU A 154 7.73 -3.67 -25.57
C LEU A 154 7.27 -5.13 -25.50
N LEU A 155 6.29 -5.52 -26.33
CA LEU A 155 5.86 -6.92 -26.41
C LEU A 155 7.02 -7.82 -26.83
N GLN A 156 7.77 -7.41 -27.86
CA GLN A 156 8.95 -8.14 -28.30
C GLN A 156 10.02 -8.24 -27.21
N HIS A 157 10.30 -7.16 -26.48
CA HIS A 157 11.26 -7.16 -25.37
C HIS A 157 10.82 -8.13 -24.27
N PHE A 158 9.54 -8.10 -23.90
CA PHE A 158 9.00 -9.01 -22.88
C PHE A 158 9.16 -10.48 -23.29
N GLN A 159 8.80 -10.80 -24.55
CA GLN A 159 8.88 -12.16 -25.09
C GLN A 159 10.31 -12.67 -25.24
N LEU A 160 11.27 -11.82 -25.61
CA LEU A 160 12.66 -12.21 -25.86
C LEU A 160 13.52 -12.19 -24.60
N TYR A 161 13.30 -11.23 -23.71
CA TYR A 161 14.20 -10.96 -22.57
C TYR A 161 13.47 -10.84 -21.25
N GLY A 162 12.31 -10.16 -21.22
CA GLY A 162 11.64 -9.79 -19.97
C GLY A 162 11.30 -10.97 -19.08
N LEU A 163 10.75 -12.05 -19.66
CA LEU A 163 10.45 -13.26 -18.90
C LEU A 163 11.70 -13.91 -18.32
N ASP A 164 12.76 -14.07 -19.11
CA ASP A 164 14.00 -14.69 -18.63
C ASP A 164 14.65 -13.86 -17.51
N GLN A 165 14.48 -12.54 -17.56
CA GLN A 165 14.90 -11.60 -16.52
C GLN A 165 13.97 -11.56 -15.30
N GLY A 166 12.86 -12.31 -15.31
CA GLY A 166 11.91 -12.35 -14.19
C GLY A 166 11.03 -11.09 -14.09
N ARG A 167 10.85 -10.33 -15.17
CA ARG A 167 10.02 -9.12 -15.16
C ARG A 167 8.54 -9.46 -15.25
N SER A 168 7.72 -8.72 -14.53
CA SER A 168 6.25 -8.74 -14.62
C SER A 168 5.77 -7.70 -15.63
N ALA A 169 4.75 -8.02 -16.43
CA ALA A 169 4.27 -7.16 -17.51
C ALA A 169 2.78 -6.86 -17.47
N SER A 170 2.10 -7.21 -16.39
CA SER A 170 0.70 -6.90 -16.12
C SER A 170 0.50 -6.85 -14.61
N GLU A 171 -0.46 -6.04 -14.15
CA GLU A 171 -0.91 -6.01 -12.76
C GLU A 171 -1.53 -7.33 -12.31
N PHE A 172 -1.93 -8.19 -13.25
CA PHE A 172 -2.58 -9.47 -12.97
C PHE A 172 -1.66 -10.68 -13.02
N PHE A 173 -0.35 -10.48 -13.18
CA PHE A 173 0.61 -11.57 -13.06
C PHE A 173 1.98 -11.05 -12.60
N ASP A 174 2.35 -11.43 -11.37
CA ASP A 174 3.66 -11.16 -10.79
C ASP A 174 4.50 -12.44 -10.84
N LEU A 175 5.48 -12.49 -11.74
CA LEU A 175 6.31 -13.68 -11.95
C LEU A 175 7.24 -13.98 -10.76
N PRO A 176 7.96 -13.00 -10.16
CA PRO A 176 8.68 -13.19 -8.91
C PRO A 176 7.80 -13.75 -7.78
N PHE A 177 6.61 -13.21 -7.60
CA PHE A 177 5.66 -13.68 -6.60
C PHE A 177 5.17 -15.11 -6.91
N TYR A 178 4.75 -15.35 -8.15
CA TYR A 178 4.28 -16.67 -8.59
C TYR A 178 5.35 -17.73 -8.42
N ARG A 179 6.63 -17.40 -8.65
CA ARG A 179 7.74 -18.28 -8.30
C ARG A 179 7.80 -18.56 -6.79
N LYS A 180 7.73 -17.52 -5.96
CA LYS A 180 7.91 -17.60 -4.50
C LYS A 180 6.86 -18.50 -3.84
N ILE A 181 5.60 -18.39 -4.24
CA ILE A 181 4.49 -19.12 -3.63
C ILE A 181 4.28 -20.53 -4.19
N ASN A 182 4.97 -20.90 -5.28
CA ASN A 182 4.90 -22.22 -5.89
C ASN A 182 6.26 -22.94 -5.82
N PRO A 183 6.79 -23.22 -4.61
CA PRO A 183 8.10 -23.86 -4.46
C PRO A 183 8.14 -25.28 -5.03
N ASP A 184 6.99 -25.94 -5.17
CA ASP A 184 6.84 -27.24 -5.80
C ASP A 184 7.17 -27.19 -7.31
N LEU A 185 6.73 -26.16 -8.03
CA LEU A 185 7.05 -25.96 -9.44
C LEU A 185 8.53 -25.63 -9.63
N VAL A 186 9.09 -24.84 -8.71
CA VAL A 186 10.53 -24.54 -8.71
C VAL A 186 11.34 -25.80 -8.42
N ALA A 187 10.90 -26.62 -7.47
CA ALA A 187 11.54 -27.91 -7.17
C ALA A 187 11.42 -28.91 -8.33
N ALA A 188 10.35 -28.84 -9.12
CA ALA A 188 10.21 -29.58 -10.38
C ALA A 188 11.10 -29.04 -11.52
N GLY A 189 11.86 -27.97 -11.28
CA GLY A 189 12.84 -27.42 -12.20
C GLY A 189 12.30 -26.39 -13.19
N LEU A 190 11.08 -25.88 -12.99
CA LEU A 190 10.47 -24.92 -13.92
C LEU A 190 11.23 -23.58 -13.91
N ASN A 191 11.62 -23.12 -15.10
CA ASN A 191 12.19 -21.80 -15.30
C ASN A 191 11.11 -20.71 -15.42
N ASN A 192 11.52 -19.45 -15.59
CA ASN A 192 10.61 -18.30 -15.71
C ASN A 192 9.53 -18.46 -16.79
N ARG A 193 9.92 -18.92 -17.97
CA ARG A 193 8.99 -19.10 -19.09
C ARG A 193 8.03 -20.25 -18.81
N GLU A 194 8.50 -21.31 -18.17
CA GLU A 194 7.67 -22.46 -17.82
C GLU A 194 6.68 -22.12 -16.69
N LEU A 195 7.08 -21.32 -15.70
CA LEU A 195 6.17 -20.78 -14.68
C LEU A 195 5.10 -19.88 -15.29
N PHE A 196 5.49 -18.98 -16.21
CA PHE A 196 4.55 -18.16 -16.95
C PHE A 196 3.56 -19.01 -17.77
N GLN A 197 4.07 -20.01 -18.51
CA GLN A 197 3.23 -20.93 -19.28
C GLN A 197 2.31 -21.73 -18.38
N HIS A 198 2.80 -22.21 -17.24
CA HIS A 198 1.99 -22.90 -16.23
C HIS A 198 0.80 -22.03 -15.81
N PHE A 199 1.03 -20.75 -15.51
CA PHE A 199 -0.04 -19.81 -15.20
C PHE A 199 -1.04 -19.64 -16.37
N VAL A 200 -0.54 -19.33 -17.57
CA VAL A 200 -1.39 -19.07 -18.76
C VAL A 200 -2.25 -20.28 -19.13
N LEU A 201 -1.73 -21.49 -18.95
CA LEU A 201 -2.40 -22.75 -19.30
C LEU A 201 -3.45 -23.15 -18.27
N THR A 202 -3.11 -23.06 -16.98
CA THR A 202 -3.99 -23.49 -15.89
C THR A 202 -5.09 -22.46 -15.62
N ARG A 203 -4.82 -21.17 -15.84
CA ARG A 203 -5.70 -20.04 -15.47
C ARG A 203 -6.36 -20.18 -14.08
N GLN A 204 -5.68 -20.91 -13.19
CA GLN A 204 -6.11 -21.24 -11.84
C GLN A 204 -7.40 -22.05 -11.74
N THR A 205 -7.50 -23.16 -12.47
CA THR A 205 -8.39 -24.26 -12.07
C THR A 205 -7.88 -24.99 -10.80
N GLU A 206 -6.64 -24.74 -10.37
CA GLU A 206 -6.09 -25.23 -9.12
C GLU A 206 -6.38 -24.24 -7.98
N GLN A 207 -7.13 -24.70 -6.97
CA GLN A 207 -7.80 -23.87 -5.95
C GLN A 207 -6.87 -23.02 -5.06
N GLU A 208 -5.53 -23.09 -5.19
CA GLU A 208 -4.60 -22.51 -4.19
C GLU A 208 -3.37 -21.77 -4.76
N ARG A 209 -3.24 -21.59 -6.08
CA ARG A 209 -2.09 -20.84 -6.65
C ARG A 209 -2.51 -19.43 -7.01
N TRP A 210 -1.82 -18.39 -6.51
CA TRP A 210 -2.20 -16.98 -6.72
C TRP A 210 -1.33 -16.31 -7.79
N PRO A 211 -1.91 -15.52 -8.72
CA PRO A 211 -1.17 -15.06 -9.89
C PRO A 211 -0.31 -13.83 -9.60
N PHE A 212 -0.73 -13.08 -8.60
CA PHE A 212 -0.11 -11.91 -8.05
C PHE A 212 -0.53 -11.81 -6.58
N ASP A 213 0.17 -10.96 -5.86
CA ASP A 213 -0.15 -10.67 -4.48
C ASP A 213 -1.46 -9.89 -4.37
N GLY A 214 -2.43 -10.42 -3.61
CA GLY A 214 -3.73 -9.77 -3.40
C GLY A 214 -4.92 -10.37 -4.15
N PHE A 215 -4.76 -11.50 -4.84
CA PHE A 215 -5.90 -12.30 -5.34
C PHE A 215 -5.90 -13.72 -4.76
N SER A 216 -7.01 -14.10 -4.13
CA SER A 216 -7.28 -15.48 -3.72
C SER A 216 -8.57 -15.96 -4.35
N ALA A 217 -8.49 -17.04 -5.15
CA ALA A 217 -9.65 -17.66 -5.75
C ALA A 217 -10.68 -18.12 -4.70
N VAL A 218 -10.22 -18.80 -3.64
CA VAL A 218 -11.07 -19.28 -2.54
C VAL A 218 -11.80 -18.10 -1.89
N ALA A 219 -11.06 -17.06 -1.55
CA ALA A 219 -11.60 -15.95 -0.80
C ALA A 219 -12.49 -15.05 -1.67
N TYR A 220 -12.20 -14.95 -2.98
CA TYR A 220 -13.07 -14.29 -3.95
C TYR A 220 -14.41 -15.01 -4.12
N LEU A 221 -14.42 -16.34 -4.21
CA LEU A 221 -15.67 -17.11 -4.30
C LEU A 221 -16.48 -17.06 -2.99
N ASP A 222 -15.82 -16.88 -1.86
CA ASP A 222 -16.47 -16.83 -0.54
C ASP A 222 -17.33 -15.56 -0.37
N VAL A 223 -16.82 -14.40 -0.78
CA VAL A 223 -17.58 -13.12 -0.72
C VAL A 223 -18.44 -12.85 -1.95
N ASN A 224 -18.31 -13.66 -3.00
CA ASN A 224 -19.14 -13.59 -4.21
C ASN A 224 -19.88 -14.93 -4.42
N PRO A 225 -20.93 -15.22 -3.60
CA PRO A 225 -21.63 -16.50 -3.65
C PRO A 225 -22.36 -16.74 -4.99
N ASP A 226 -22.71 -15.69 -5.72
CA ASP A 226 -23.22 -15.76 -7.08
C ASP A 226 -22.15 -16.29 -8.05
N VAL A 227 -20.91 -15.80 -7.91
CA VAL A 227 -19.76 -16.27 -8.69
C VAL A 227 -19.39 -17.70 -8.32
N LYS A 228 -19.42 -18.04 -7.03
CA LYS A 228 -19.25 -19.42 -6.55
C LYS A 228 -20.24 -20.36 -7.21
N GLN A 229 -21.53 -20.01 -7.22
CA GLN A 229 -22.55 -20.80 -7.91
C GLN A 229 -22.31 -20.86 -9.42
N ALA A 230 -21.83 -19.78 -10.05
CA ALA A 230 -21.52 -19.77 -11.47
C ALA A 230 -20.33 -20.69 -11.81
N VAL A 231 -19.31 -20.73 -10.96
CA VAL A 231 -18.16 -21.64 -11.08
C VAL A 231 -18.57 -23.08 -10.85
N GLU A 232 -19.35 -23.37 -9.80
CA GLU A 232 -19.87 -24.70 -9.49
C GLU A 232 -20.78 -25.26 -10.60
N ARG A 233 -21.55 -24.39 -11.26
CA ARG A 233 -22.40 -24.74 -12.42
C ARG A 233 -21.64 -24.74 -13.76
N GLY A 234 -20.35 -24.43 -13.76
CA GLY A 234 -19.51 -24.38 -14.97
C GLY A 234 -19.86 -23.27 -15.95
N SER A 235 -20.61 -22.24 -15.52
CA SER A 235 -20.94 -21.06 -16.33
C SER A 235 -19.81 -20.02 -16.35
N VAL A 236 -18.89 -20.12 -15.39
CA VAL A 236 -17.62 -19.40 -15.29
C VAL A 236 -16.54 -20.45 -15.07
N SER A 237 -15.38 -20.37 -15.74
CA SER A 237 -14.35 -21.42 -15.63
C SER A 237 -13.54 -21.35 -14.33
N SER A 238 -13.32 -20.16 -13.77
CA SER A 238 -12.68 -20.01 -12.46
C SER A 238 -13.04 -18.69 -11.75
N ALA A 239 -12.78 -18.65 -10.45
CA ALA A 239 -12.86 -17.43 -9.64
C ALA A 239 -12.03 -16.28 -10.25
N PHE A 240 -10.82 -16.63 -10.69
CA PHE A 240 -9.89 -15.69 -11.31
C PHE A 240 -10.43 -15.15 -12.63
N GLU A 241 -11.00 -16.02 -13.47
CA GLU A 241 -11.63 -15.59 -14.71
C GLU A 241 -12.78 -14.61 -14.47
N HIS A 242 -13.66 -14.87 -13.50
CA HIS A 242 -14.74 -13.92 -13.20
C HIS A 242 -14.22 -12.60 -12.65
N TYR A 243 -13.33 -12.65 -11.66
CA TYR A 243 -12.74 -11.43 -11.09
C TYR A 243 -12.13 -10.57 -12.18
N PHE A 244 -11.41 -11.21 -13.09
CA PHE A 244 -10.77 -10.54 -14.20
C PHE A 244 -11.75 -9.97 -15.23
N ASN A 245 -12.70 -10.77 -15.72
CA ASN A 245 -13.58 -10.38 -16.82
C ASN A 245 -14.61 -9.32 -16.40
N SER A 246 -15.05 -9.38 -15.14
CA SER A 246 -16.15 -8.56 -14.65
C SER A 246 -15.91 -8.03 -13.24
N GLY A 247 -15.40 -8.86 -12.33
CA GLY A 247 -15.34 -8.54 -10.91
C GLY A 247 -14.52 -7.30 -10.54
N ALA A 248 -13.37 -7.08 -11.17
CA ALA A 248 -12.51 -5.93 -10.92
C ALA A 248 -13.18 -4.63 -11.38
N ALA A 249 -13.84 -4.64 -12.54
CA ALA A 249 -14.58 -3.49 -13.06
C ALA A 249 -15.88 -3.22 -12.28
N GLU A 250 -16.52 -4.28 -11.79
CA GLU A 250 -17.70 -4.22 -10.93
C GLU A 250 -17.38 -3.80 -9.48
N GLY A 251 -16.10 -3.70 -9.11
CA GLY A 251 -15.70 -3.43 -7.73
C GLY A 251 -16.08 -4.55 -6.76
N ARG A 252 -16.18 -5.80 -7.24
CA ARG A 252 -16.53 -6.96 -6.42
C ARG A 252 -15.52 -7.13 -5.28
N PRO A 253 -16.00 -7.34 -4.04
CA PRO A 253 -15.10 -7.52 -2.90
C PRO A 253 -14.24 -8.77 -3.09
N ILE A 254 -12.99 -8.70 -2.64
CA ILE A 254 -12.10 -9.86 -2.49
C ILE A 254 -11.85 -9.98 -0.99
N ARG A 255 -12.13 -11.15 -0.41
CA ARG A 255 -11.69 -11.45 0.96
C ARG A 255 -10.19 -11.70 0.90
N ILE A 256 -9.40 -11.01 1.70
CA ILE A 256 -7.94 -11.20 1.72
C ILE A 256 -7.66 -12.33 2.71
N ILE A 257 -6.98 -13.39 2.26
CA ILE A 257 -6.42 -14.42 3.16
C ILE A 257 -5.38 -13.72 4.04
N PRO A 258 -5.26 -14.06 5.35
CA PRO A 258 -4.30 -13.46 6.27
C PRO A 258 -2.95 -13.21 5.62
N ASN A 259 -2.60 -11.93 5.68
CA ASN A 259 -1.55 -11.27 4.96
C ASN A 259 -0.18 -11.93 5.21
N PRO A 260 0.59 -12.35 4.18
CA PRO A 260 2.03 -12.55 4.33
C PRO A 260 2.64 -11.20 4.75
N GLU A 261 3.63 -11.21 5.64
CA GLU A 261 4.34 -10.05 6.16
C GLU A 261 4.46 -8.85 5.18
N PRO A 262 4.38 -7.58 5.65
CA PRO A 262 4.56 -6.42 4.78
C PRO A 262 5.87 -6.53 4.00
N ASP A 263 5.84 -6.35 2.68
CA ASP A 263 7.04 -6.48 1.85
C ASP A 263 7.91 -5.20 1.94
N GLY A 264 9.22 -5.40 2.02
CA GLY A 264 10.23 -4.35 1.95
C GLY A 264 10.74 -4.14 0.53
N ILE A 265 10.47 -2.95 -0.02
CA ILE A 265 11.03 -2.25 -1.20
C ILE A 265 11.09 -3.00 -2.56
N ILE A 266 10.38 -2.44 -3.55
CA ILE A 266 10.86 -2.25 -4.93
C ILE A 266 11.23 -0.76 -5.09
N GLY A 267 12.47 -0.46 -5.51
CA GLY A 267 12.89 0.87 -6.01
C GLY A 267 13.12 2.01 -5.02
N ASP A 268 12.15 2.34 -4.15
CA ASP A 268 12.01 3.72 -3.63
C ASP A 268 11.95 3.87 -2.09
N ARG A 269 12.54 2.96 -1.28
CA ARG A 269 12.50 3.04 0.20
C ARG A 269 11.08 3.15 0.80
N LYS A 270 10.15 2.40 0.22
CA LYS A 270 8.74 2.31 0.61
C LYS A 270 8.43 0.98 1.30
N MET A 271 7.66 1.03 2.38
CA MET A 271 6.98 -0.10 3.04
C MET A 271 5.48 0.06 2.83
N TYR A 272 4.73 -1.02 2.67
CA TYR A 272 3.29 -0.95 2.45
C TYR A 272 2.54 -2.09 3.14
N GLY A 273 1.31 -1.81 3.56
CA GLY A 273 0.37 -2.81 4.07
C GLY A 273 -0.22 -3.66 2.95
N ARG A 274 -1.04 -4.65 3.29
CA ARG A 274 -1.88 -5.35 2.30
C ARG A 274 -3.33 -5.39 2.77
N GLY A 275 -4.26 -4.99 1.89
CA GLY A 275 -5.68 -4.91 2.19
C GLY A 275 -6.08 -3.65 2.93
N PHE A 276 -7.22 -3.66 3.63
CA PHE A 276 -7.66 -2.54 4.49
C PHE A 276 -7.02 -2.64 5.89
N ASP A 277 -5.69 -2.77 5.96
CA ASP A 277 -4.95 -2.97 7.22
C ASP A 277 -4.46 -1.66 7.86
N TRP A 278 -4.71 -0.53 7.19
CA TRP A 278 -4.35 0.83 7.62
C TRP A 278 -2.88 0.95 8.04
N PHE A 279 -2.00 0.29 7.28
CA PHE A 279 -0.57 0.31 7.55
C PHE A 279 -0.02 1.73 7.48
N GLY A 280 0.82 2.08 8.45
CA GLY A 280 1.32 3.45 8.57
C GLY A 280 0.38 4.40 9.33
N THR A 281 -0.70 3.92 9.95
CA THR A 281 -1.54 4.78 10.83
C THR A 281 -0.70 5.47 11.90
N SER A 282 0.35 4.80 12.40
CA SER A 282 1.31 5.39 13.32
C SER A 282 2.73 4.90 13.00
N VAL A 283 3.71 5.80 13.14
CA VAL A 283 5.13 5.47 12.95
C VAL A 283 6.00 6.02 14.08
N ALA A 284 7.07 5.30 14.43
CA ALA A 284 8.08 5.75 15.38
C ALA A 284 9.48 5.24 14.97
N MET A 285 10.53 5.97 15.35
CA MET A 285 11.92 5.55 15.11
C MET A 285 12.54 4.90 16.34
N LEU A 286 13.14 3.73 16.16
CA LEU A 286 13.95 3.02 17.16
C LEU A 286 15.39 2.90 16.63
N GLY A 287 16.26 3.85 16.97
CA GLY A 287 17.58 3.93 16.35
C GLY A 287 17.44 4.10 14.83
N ASN A 288 18.07 3.22 14.04
CA ASN A 288 17.91 3.22 12.58
C ASN A 288 16.69 2.40 12.10
N ASN A 289 15.86 1.85 12.99
CA ASN A 289 14.72 1.03 12.64
C ASN A 289 13.41 1.83 12.72
N VAL A 290 12.40 1.39 11.99
CA VAL A 290 11.11 2.07 11.85
C VAL A 290 10.04 1.14 12.37
N LEU A 291 9.35 1.56 13.43
CA LEU A 291 8.17 0.90 13.96
C LEU A 291 6.93 1.46 13.27
N VAL A 292 6.08 0.57 12.78
CA VAL A 292 4.88 0.91 12.02
C VAL A 292 3.67 0.19 12.59
N GLY A 293 2.61 0.93 12.90
CA GLY A 293 1.33 0.39 13.33
C GLY A 293 0.39 0.09 12.16
N SER A 294 -0.39 -0.98 12.29
CA SER A 294 -1.38 -1.45 11.31
C SER A 294 -2.64 -1.95 12.04
N PRO A 295 -3.47 -1.01 12.52
CA PRO A 295 -4.62 -1.33 13.39
C PRO A 295 -5.74 -2.14 12.73
N GLY A 296 -5.82 -2.14 11.40
CA GLY A 296 -6.80 -2.95 10.66
C GLY A 296 -6.34 -4.40 10.42
N ASN A 297 -5.17 -4.81 10.94
CA ASN A 297 -4.57 -6.09 10.59
C ASN A 297 -5.11 -7.27 11.44
N ASP A 298 -5.68 -8.30 10.81
CA ASP A 298 -6.25 -9.46 11.50
C ASP A 298 -5.33 -10.69 11.45
N THR A 299 -4.36 -10.75 12.36
CA THR A 299 -3.26 -11.73 12.35
C THR A 299 -3.53 -13.06 13.09
N ARG A 300 -4.60 -13.20 13.88
CA ARG A 300 -4.86 -14.39 14.73
C ARG A 300 -6.08 -15.25 14.36
N SER A 301 -6.81 -14.92 13.30
CA SER A 301 -8.20 -15.38 13.10
C SER A 301 -8.39 -16.69 12.31
N TYR A 302 -7.36 -17.43 11.89
CA TYR A 302 -7.65 -18.62 11.06
C TYR A 302 -8.16 -19.85 11.87
N GLN A 303 -7.54 -20.19 13.01
CA GLN A 303 -7.93 -21.41 13.76
C GLN A 303 -9.21 -21.26 14.61
N TYR A 304 -9.48 -20.07 15.14
CA TYR A 304 -10.67 -19.84 16.00
C TYR A 304 -11.97 -19.78 15.18
N TYR A 305 -11.90 -19.35 13.92
CA TYR A 305 -13.07 -19.17 13.06
C TYR A 305 -13.54 -20.49 12.42
N GLU A 306 -12.63 -21.42 12.10
CA GLU A 306 -12.94 -22.77 11.58
C GLU A 306 -13.81 -23.61 12.55
N GLU A 307 -13.62 -23.46 13.87
CA GLU A 307 -14.36 -24.20 14.88
C GLU A 307 -15.72 -23.58 15.21
N GLN A 308 -15.83 -22.24 15.20
CA GLN A 308 -17.06 -21.53 15.58
C GLN A 308 -18.04 -21.33 14.40
N PHE A 309 -17.56 -21.18 13.16
CA PHE A 309 -18.43 -20.97 11.98
C PHE A 309 -19.21 -22.21 11.53
N ARG A 310 -18.85 -23.42 11.97
CA ARG A 310 -19.67 -24.62 11.72
C ARG A 310 -21.03 -24.57 12.44
N ASN A 311 -21.19 -23.69 13.42
CA ASN A 311 -22.39 -23.55 14.24
C ASN A 311 -23.20 -22.28 13.91
N PHE A 312 -23.44 -22.02 12.63
CA PHE A 312 -24.15 -20.83 12.15
C PHE A 312 -25.68 -20.88 12.39
N TYR A 313 -26.10 -21.02 13.65
CA TYR A 313 -27.46 -20.76 14.15
C TYR A 313 -27.46 -20.54 15.69
N SER A 314 -26.44 -19.88 16.25
CA SER A 314 -26.49 -19.38 17.64
C SER A 314 -26.59 -17.85 17.67
N PRO A 315 -27.48 -17.26 18.48
CA PRO A 315 -27.59 -15.80 18.68
C PRO A 315 -26.40 -15.18 19.45
N ASP A 316 -25.40 -15.97 19.85
CA ASP A 316 -24.20 -15.53 20.57
C ASP A 316 -22.98 -15.38 19.63
N PHE A 317 -23.07 -14.51 18.63
CA PHE A 317 -21.96 -14.22 17.72
C PHE A 317 -20.89 -13.36 18.42
N ASP A 318 -19.74 -13.95 18.77
CA ASP A 318 -18.62 -13.25 19.41
C ASP A 318 -17.77 -12.50 18.36
N LEU A 319 -17.74 -11.17 18.45
CA LEU A 319 -16.96 -10.27 17.58
C LEU A 319 -15.49 -10.10 18.02
N SER A 320 -15.03 -10.86 19.02
CA SER A 320 -13.63 -10.80 19.47
C SER A 320 -12.67 -11.22 18.34
N GLY A 321 -11.84 -10.28 17.87
CA GLY A 321 -10.81 -10.54 16.85
C GLY A 321 -10.98 -9.86 15.47
N PHE A 322 -12.03 -9.06 15.24
CA PHE A 322 -12.11 -8.18 14.05
C PHE A 322 -11.30 -6.89 14.29
N ASN A 323 -10.46 -6.48 13.33
CA ASN A 323 -9.43 -5.44 13.51
C ASN A 323 -8.56 -5.71 14.75
N ALA A 324 -8.05 -6.93 14.94
CA ALA A 324 -7.18 -7.25 16.07
C ALA A 324 -5.95 -6.32 16.12
N GLY A 325 -5.46 -5.92 14.95
CA GLY A 325 -4.34 -5.03 14.72
C GLY A 325 -2.96 -5.70 14.88
N ALA A 326 -1.95 -5.12 14.25
CA ALA A 326 -0.55 -5.52 14.34
C ALA A 326 0.39 -4.31 14.37
N ALA A 327 1.64 -4.53 14.77
CA ALA A 327 2.70 -3.58 14.53
C ALA A 327 3.97 -4.30 14.05
N TYR A 328 4.80 -3.57 13.31
CA TYR A 328 5.93 -4.11 12.57
C TYR A 328 7.16 -3.24 12.80
N LEU A 329 8.31 -3.86 13.07
CA LEU A 329 9.59 -3.17 13.12
C LEU A 329 10.39 -3.52 11.88
N PHE A 330 10.78 -2.52 11.11
CA PHE A 330 11.60 -2.67 9.91
C PHE A 330 12.98 -2.06 10.11
N ASN A 331 13.95 -2.59 9.38
CA ASN A 331 15.24 -1.95 9.23
C ASN A 331 15.08 -0.68 8.38
N GLY A 332 15.43 0.48 8.92
CA GLY A 332 15.25 1.76 8.21
C GLY A 332 16.29 2.05 7.13
N THR A 333 17.25 1.14 6.90
CA THR A 333 18.17 1.21 5.74
C THR A 333 17.71 0.27 4.63
N THR A 334 17.42 -0.98 4.97
CA THR A 334 17.12 -2.03 3.98
C THR A 334 15.64 -2.22 3.72
N GLY A 335 14.77 -1.67 4.56
CA GLY A 335 13.32 -1.88 4.50
C GLY A 335 12.89 -3.30 4.92
N THR A 336 13.82 -4.17 5.35
CA THR A 336 13.51 -5.55 5.71
C THR A 336 12.76 -5.60 7.04
N LEU A 337 11.70 -6.39 7.10
CA LEU A 337 11.01 -6.67 8.35
C LEU A 337 11.96 -7.36 9.34
N LEU A 338 12.02 -6.83 10.56
CA LEU A 338 12.85 -7.33 11.66
C LEU A 338 12.00 -8.06 12.70
N GLN A 339 10.81 -7.55 12.99
CA GLN A 339 9.94 -8.11 14.02
C GLN A 339 8.47 -7.80 13.75
N THR A 340 7.60 -8.76 14.04
CA THR A 340 6.15 -8.59 14.08
C THR A 340 5.66 -8.67 15.53
N PHE A 341 4.84 -7.71 15.94
CA PHE A 341 4.21 -7.68 17.25
C PHE A 341 2.72 -7.98 17.09
N GLN A 342 2.28 -9.01 17.80
CA GLN A 342 0.90 -9.47 17.76
C GLN A 342 0.14 -8.99 18.97
N ASN A 343 -1.11 -8.56 18.77
CA ASN A 343 -1.97 -8.12 19.84
C ASN A 343 -2.09 -9.19 20.94
N PRO A 344 -1.64 -8.93 22.18
CA PRO A 344 -1.72 -9.90 23.27
C PRO A 344 -3.15 -10.24 23.66
N ASP A 345 -4.09 -9.29 23.49
CA ASP A 345 -5.49 -9.39 23.90
C ASP A 345 -6.43 -9.07 22.72
N PRO A 346 -6.91 -10.09 21.98
CA PRO A 346 -7.73 -9.90 20.79
C PRO A 346 -9.12 -9.33 21.06
N THR A 347 -9.55 -9.24 22.33
CA THR A 347 -10.79 -8.54 22.70
C THR A 347 -10.65 -7.02 22.57
N ARG A 348 -9.42 -6.52 22.51
CA ARG A 348 -9.07 -5.11 22.34
C ARG A 348 -8.49 -4.87 20.96
N GLY A 349 -9.35 -4.62 19.98
CA GLY A 349 -8.93 -4.34 18.61
C GLY A 349 -8.14 -3.03 18.44
N TYR A 350 -7.78 -2.72 17.19
CA TYR A 350 -6.99 -1.58 16.76
C TYR A 350 -5.58 -1.51 17.38
N PHE A 351 -4.97 -2.68 17.60
CA PHE A 351 -3.57 -2.76 18.03
C PHE A 351 -2.64 -2.20 16.95
N GLY A 352 -1.78 -1.24 17.30
CA GLY A 352 -1.01 -0.47 16.31
C GLY A 352 -1.68 0.85 15.90
N SER A 353 -2.79 1.25 16.53
CA SER A 353 -3.40 2.57 16.32
C SER A 353 -2.46 3.72 16.71
N ASN A 354 -1.60 3.49 17.70
CA ASN A 354 -0.50 4.38 18.05
C ASN A 354 0.73 3.54 18.44
N VAL A 355 1.92 4.03 18.11
CA VAL A 355 3.19 3.38 18.43
C VAL A 355 4.20 4.40 18.93
N ALA A 356 5.03 4.01 19.89
CA ALA A 356 6.13 4.82 20.39
C ALA A 356 7.32 3.94 20.80
N THR A 357 8.47 4.57 21.06
CA THR A 357 9.66 3.88 21.55
C THR A 357 9.94 4.23 23.02
N ALA A 358 10.38 3.24 23.79
CA ALA A 358 10.70 3.37 25.21
C ALA A 358 12.07 2.73 25.48
N GLY A 359 13.13 3.54 25.39
CA GLY A 359 14.50 3.02 25.40
C GLY A 359 14.74 2.11 24.20
N ASN A 360 15.10 0.84 24.46
CA ASN A 360 15.27 -0.19 23.43
C ASN A 360 13.99 -1.00 23.17
N ASN A 361 12.87 -0.65 23.79
CA ASN A 361 11.60 -1.35 23.69
C ASN A 361 10.60 -0.54 22.86
N VAL A 362 9.50 -1.19 22.50
CA VAL A 362 8.42 -0.56 21.74
C VAL A 362 7.12 -0.57 22.53
N LEU A 363 6.36 0.51 22.44
CA LEU A 363 5.02 0.66 22.97
C LEU A 363 4.02 0.61 21.82
N ILE A 364 2.97 -0.16 21.99
CA ILE A 364 1.92 -0.33 20.98
C ILE A 364 0.57 -0.20 21.67
N GLY A 365 -0.26 0.71 21.16
CA GLY A 365 -1.61 0.97 21.65
C GLY A 365 -2.66 0.09 20.98
N ALA A 366 -3.69 -0.26 21.72
CA ALA A 366 -4.94 -0.85 21.24
C ALA A 366 -6.12 -0.21 21.96
N ARG A 367 -7.35 -0.63 21.66
CA ARG A 367 -8.54 -0.09 22.32
C ARG A 367 -8.48 -0.28 23.85
N GLY A 368 -8.29 0.83 24.57
CA GLY A 368 -8.30 0.89 26.03
C GLY A 368 -7.10 0.23 26.73
N GLY A 369 -6.01 -0.06 26.01
CA GLY A 369 -4.82 -0.71 26.57
C GLY A 369 -3.56 -0.40 25.76
N VAL A 370 -2.42 -0.39 26.44
CA VAL A 370 -1.10 -0.18 25.82
C VAL A 370 -0.16 -1.29 26.26
N TYR A 371 0.68 -1.75 25.35
CA TYR A 371 1.52 -2.92 25.54
C TYR A 371 2.99 -2.57 25.25
N LEU A 372 3.87 -2.91 26.18
CA LEU A 372 5.32 -2.80 26.03
C LEU A 372 5.90 -4.12 25.57
N PHE A 373 6.76 -4.09 24.55
CA PHE A 373 7.45 -5.25 24.02
C PHE A 373 8.95 -5.03 23.96
N ASP A 374 9.70 -6.10 24.20
CA ASP A 374 11.11 -6.17 23.84
C ASP A 374 11.23 -6.15 22.31
N SER A 375 11.97 -5.18 21.77
CA SER A 375 11.98 -4.93 20.32
C SER A 375 12.69 -6.02 19.53
N VAL A 376 13.54 -6.82 20.17
CA VAL A 376 14.41 -7.82 19.52
C VAL A 376 13.76 -9.19 19.57
N THR A 377 13.25 -9.58 20.73
CA THR A 377 12.64 -10.90 20.97
C THR A 377 11.15 -10.92 20.67
N GLY A 378 10.50 -9.76 20.54
CA GLY A 378 9.05 -9.65 20.40
C GLY A 378 8.26 -10.02 21.66
N LYS A 379 8.95 -10.23 22.79
CA LYS A 379 8.31 -10.65 24.03
C LYS A 379 7.50 -9.50 24.62
N HIS A 380 6.23 -9.76 24.92
CA HIS A 380 5.40 -8.85 25.73
C HIS A 380 5.97 -8.73 27.15
N LEU A 381 6.27 -7.50 27.57
CA LEU A 381 6.89 -7.17 28.84
C LEU A 381 5.89 -6.64 29.86
N GLN A 382 4.98 -5.75 29.44
CA GLN A 382 4.05 -5.09 30.35
C GLN A 382 2.77 -4.64 29.63
N THR A 383 1.64 -4.72 30.33
CA THR A 383 0.36 -4.14 29.90
C THR A 383 -0.01 -2.96 30.80
N PHE A 384 -0.47 -1.88 30.21
CA PHE A 384 -1.00 -0.71 30.91
C PHE A 384 -2.48 -0.55 30.55
N LEU A 385 -3.31 -0.38 31.57
CA LEU A 385 -4.75 -0.20 31.44
C LEU A 385 -5.15 1.10 32.12
N SER A 386 -6.28 1.66 31.69
CA SER A 386 -6.85 2.84 32.34
C SER A 386 -7.05 2.58 33.84
N PRO A 387 -6.56 3.45 34.74
CA PRO A 387 -6.78 3.30 36.18
C PRO A 387 -8.27 3.43 36.55
N THR A 388 -9.03 4.15 35.72
CA THR A 388 -10.49 4.31 35.84
C THR A 388 -11.13 3.98 34.49
N PRO A 389 -11.36 2.69 34.20
CA PRO A 389 -11.92 2.25 32.92
C PRO A 389 -13.25 2.93 32.62
N GLU A 390 -13.39 3.41 31.40
CA GLU A 390 -14.58 4.09 30.91
C GLU A 390 -14.76 3.73 29.43
N GLU A 391 -16.01 3.47 29.06
CA GLU A 391 -16.34 3.20 27.66
C GLU A 391 -16.00 4.42 26.82
N ASN A 392 -15.21 4.21 25.76
CA ASN A 392 -14.76 5.27 24.84
C ASN A 392 -13.88 6.37 25.46
N GLY A 393 -13.38 6.22 26.69
CA GLY A 393 -12.51 7.20 27.36
C GLY A 393 -11.12 7.42 26.73
N GLY A 394 -10.84 6.82 25.58
CA GLY A 394 -9.66 7.12 24.75
C GLY A 394 -8.29 6.72 25.34
N PHE A 395 -8.24 5.96 26.44
CA PHE A 395 -6.97 5.62 27.09
C PHE A 395 -6.00 4.92 26.12
N GLY A 396 -4.81 5.49 25.99
CA GLY A 396 -3.75 5.00 25.11
C GLY A 396 -3.87 5.46 23.66
N SER A 397 -4.77 6.41 23.34
CA SER A 397 -4.88 7.01 21.99
C SER A 397 -3.59 7.73 21.57
N THR A 398 -2.87 8.28 22.56
CA THR A 398 -1.51 8.80 22.41
C THR A 398 -0.60 8.26 23.51
N MET A 399 0.68 8.10 23.17
CA MET A 399 1.67 7.64 24.13
C MET A 399 3.08 8.12 23.80
N THR A 400 3.92 8.25 24.82
CA THR A 400 5.34 8.58 24.66
C THR A 400 6.15 8.10 25.88
N ALA A 401 7.44 7.85 25.68
CA ALA A 401 8.34 7.56 26.80
C ALA A 401 8.74 8.84 27.53
N ALA A 402 8.64 8.82 28.86
CA ALA A 402 8.98 9.92 29.74
C ALA A 402 10.11 9.47 30.68
N GLY A 403 11.36 9.53 30.20
CA GLY A 403 12.50 8.93 30.91
C GLY A 403 12.36 7.41 30.98
N ASN A 404 12.30 6.86 32.20
CA ASN A 404 12.07 5.43 32.44
C ASN A 404 10.58 5.07 32.57
N ASN A 405 9.69 6.03 32.34
CA ASN A 405 8.25 5.89 32.51
C ASN A 405 7.54 6.03 31.18
N VAL A 406 6.23 5.78 31.16
CA VAL A 406 5.40 5.89 29.96
C VAL A 406 4.21 6.80 30.23
N LEU A 407 4.04 7.80 29.39
CA LEU A 407 2.93 8.74 29.45
C LEU A 407 1.89 8.35 28.41
N MET A 408 0.62 8.34 28.80
CA MET A 408 -0.50 7.96 27.93
C MET A 408 -1.62 9.00 28.03
N GLY A 409 -2.15 9.42 26.89
CA GLY A 409 -3.31 10.27 26.79
C GLY A 409 -4.62 9.48 26.87
N ALA A 410 -5.66 10.16 27.34
CA ALA A 410 -7.04 9.69 27.38
C ALA A 410 -7.97 10.89 27.10
N PRO A 411 -7.98 11.42 25.86
CA PRO A 411 -8.66 12.67 25.51
C PRO A 411 -10.16 12.63 25.78
N ASN A 412 -10.78 11.47 25.55
CA ASN A 412 -12.22 11.32 25.71
C ASN A 412 -12.65 11.01 27.14
N LYS A 413 -11.72 11.08 28.11
CA LYS A 413 -12.00 10.75 29.50
C LYS A 413 -12.94 11.80 30.09
N ASN A 414 -14.04 11.35 30.71
CA ASN A 414 -14.88 12.24 31.49
C ASN A 414 -14.18 12.52 32.83
N THR A 415 -13.78 13.78 33.03
CA THR A 415 -13.17 14.27 34.28
C THR A 415 -14.07 15.31 34.95
N SER A 416 -13.78 16.59 34.78
CA SER A 416 -14.62 17.69 35.30
C SER A 416 -15.77 18.07 34.34
N GLY A 417 -15.90 17.36 33.22
CA GLY A 417 -16.88 17.54 32.16
C GLY A 417 -16.82 16.38 31.15
N TYR A 418 -17.76 16.36 30.20
CA TYR A 418 -17.78 15.38 29.11
C TYR A 418 -16.56 15.57 28.20
N SER A 419 -15.76 14.53 27.95
CA SER A 419 -14.57 14.60 27.08
C SER A 419 -13.57 15.70 27.45
N ALA A 420 -13.49 16.08 28.73
CA ALA A 420 -12.52 17.08 29.20
C ALA A 420 -11.08 16.53 29.17
N GLY A 421 -10.93 15.20 29.19
CA GLY A 421 -9.66 14.50 28.99
C GLY A 421 -8.79 14.33 30.23
N ALA A 422 -7.80 13.46 30.10
CA ALA A 422 -6.78 13.16 31.12
C ALA A 422 -5.50 12.60 30.47
N ALA A 423 -4.40 12.58 31.24
CA ALA A 423 -3.21 11.80 30.91
C ALA A 423 -2.65 11.09 32.15
N TYR A 424 -2.01 9.95 31.93
CA TYR A 424 -1.53 9.06 32.99
C TYR A 424 -0.07 8.70 32.76
N LEU A 425 0.74 8.80 33.81
CA LEU A 425 2.14 8.39 33.81
C LEU A 425 2.29 7.09 34.58
N PHE A 426 2.89 6.08 33.96
CA PHE A 426 3.15 4.79 34.59
C PHE A 426 4.64 4.49 34.65
N ASP A 427 5.03 3.78 35.69
CA ASP A 427 6.35 3.15 35.77
C ASP A 427 6.42 2.02 34.73
N SER A 428 7.42 2.07 33.83
CA SER A 428 7.47 1.15 32.69
C SER A 428 7.80 -0.29 33.07
N VAL A 429 8.38 -0.51 34.26
CA VAL A 429 8.85 -1.82 34.72
C VAL A 429 7.80 -2.51 35.58
N THR A 430 7.19 -1.77 36.49
CA THR A 430 6.22 -2.30 37.46
C THR A 430 4.77 -2.17 36.99
N GLY A 431 4.50 -1.30 36.01
CA GLY A 431 3.14 -0.99 35.56
C GLY A 431 2.34 -0.11 36.52
N ASN A 432 2.96 0.37 37.60
CA ASN A 432 2.27 1.19 38.60
C ASN A 432 1.97 2.59 38.07
N LEU A 433 0.78 3.10 38.37
CA LEU A 433 0.43 4.50 38.14
C LEU A 433 1.27 5.39 39.04
N LEU A 434 1.99 6.35 38.45
CA LEU A 434 2.81 7.34 39.15
C LEU A 434 2.10 8.68 39.29
N GLN A 435 1.45 9.13 38.21
CA GLN A 435 0.80 10.45 38.19
C GLN A 435 -0.44 10.43 37.29
N THR A 436 -1.46 11.18 37.71
CA THR A 436 -2.60 11.58 36.86
C THR A 436 -2.51 13.08 36.61
N PHE A 437 -2.66 13.47 35.36
CA PHE A 437 -2.75 14.86 34.93
C PHE A 437 -4.16 15.13 34.40
N ASN A 438 -4.78 16.19 34.89
CA ASN A 438 -6.07 16.67 34.42
C ASN A 438 -5.87 18.01 33.70
N ASN A 439 -6.79 18.38 32.80
CA ASN A 439 -6.79 19.71 32.22
C ASN A 439 -6.79 20.78 33.34
N PRO A 440 -5.83 21.72 33.37
CA PRO A 440 -5.82 22.83 34.33
C PRO A 440 -7.04 23.75 34.24
N THR A 441 -7.66 23.85 33.07
CA THR A 441 -8.86 24.68 32.79
C THR A 441 -9.92 23.84 32.10
N PRO A 442 -10.51 22.85 32.79
CA PRO A 442 -11.35 21.86 32.14
C PRO A 442 -12.70 22.44 31.70
N ALA A 443 -13.00 22.32 30.42
CA ALA A 443 -14.31 22.47 29.81
C ALA A 443 -14.72 21.20 29.05
N PRO A 444 -16.03 20.99 28.80
CA PRO A 444 -16.48 19.83 28.04
C PRO A 444 -15.99 19.89 26.59
N GLY A 445 -15.32 18.84 26.12
CA GLY A 445 -14.86 18.72 24.73
C GLY A 445 -13.41 19.12 24.49
N ASP A 446 -12.69 19.66 25.48
CA ASP A 446 -11.30 20.11 25.34
C ASP A 446 -10.32 19.02 24.86
N ASP A 447 -10.67 17.75 25.10
CA ASP A 447 -9.93 16.57 24.69
C ASP A 447 -8.45 16.58 25.18
N PHE A 448 -8.22 16.99 26.43
CA PHE A 448 -6.89 17.01 27.05
C PHE A 448 -6.25 15.62 27.05
N GLY A 449 -5.03 15.52 26.51
CA GLY A 449 -4.37 14.23 26.27
C GLY A 449 -4.45 13.77 24.81
N SER A 450 -5.02 14.58 23.90
CA SER A 450 -5.05 14.29 22.47
C SER A 450 -3.67 14.27 21.82
N SER A 451 -2.67 14.92 22.41
CA SER A 451 -1.28 14.85 21.99
C SER A 451 -0.36 14.97 23.20
N VAL A 452 0.70 14.16 23.23
CA VAL A 452 1.65 14.12 24.34
C VAL A 452 3.09 14.04 23.87
N ALA A 453 3.99 14.74 24.56
CA ALA A 453 5.44 14.65 24.35
C ALA A 453 6.18 14.72 25.69
N ALA A 454 7.37 14.13 25.77
CA ALA A 454 8.17 14.16 26.98
C ALA A 454 9.66 14.33 26.69
N SER A 455 10.36 15.00 27.60
CA SER A 455 11.83 15.08 27.56
C SER A 455 12.38 15.33 28.97
N GLY A 456 13.11 14.34 29.49
CA GLY A 456 13.58 14.35 30.87
C GLY A 456 12.41 14.21 31.87
N ASN A 457 12.36 15.08 32.87
CA ASN A 457 11.30 15.10 33.90
C ASN A 457 10.14 16.06 33.55
N LYS A 458 9.93 16.33 32.26
CA LYS A 458 8.88 17.23 31.78
C LYS A 458 8.02 16.51 30.77
N VAL A 459 6.71 16.69 30.92
CA VAL A 459 5.70 16.15 30.03
C VAL A 459 4.83 17.29 29.53
N LEU A 460 4.61 17.34 28.22
CA LEU A 460 3.73 18.29 27.55
C LEU A 460 2.48 17.53 27.12
N ILE A 461 1.33 18.05 27.51
CA ILE A 461 0.02 17.46 27.23
C ILE A 461 -0.85 18.55 26.62
N ALA A 462 -1.45 18.26 25.47
CA ALA A 462 -2.27 19.21 24.73
C ALA A 462 -3.77 18.94 24.85
N ALA A 463 -4.55 20.02 24.74
CA ALA A 463 -6.00 20.06 24.66
C ALA A 463 -6.36 20.91 23.41
N PRO A 464 -6.46 20.30 22.22
CA PRO A 464 -6.62 21.03 20.97
C PRO A 464 -7.96 21.76 20.86
N ASN A 465 -8.98 21.35 21.61
CA ASN A 465 -10.30 21.99 21.58
C ASN A 465 -10.51 22.91 22.80
N ASP A 466 -9.44 23.27 23.52
CA ASP A 466 -9.54 24.23 24.62
C ASP A 466 -9.91 25.63 24.09
N ASP A 467 -10.85 26.30 24.75
CA ASP A 467 -11.38 27.60 24.34
C ASP A 467 -10.48 28.79 24.75
N ALA A 468 -9.20 28.55 25.05
CA ALA A 468 -8.24 29.59 25.43
C ALA A 468 -8.00 30.60 24.30
N GLY A 469 -8.72 31.73 24.35
CA GLY A 469 -8.57 32.87 23.45
C GLY A 469 -9.66 32.95 22.38
N ALA A 470 -10.09 31.81 21.84
CA ALA A 470 -11.24 31.66 20.94
C ALA A 470 -11.78 30.21 21.01
N ASN A 471 -12.97 29.95 20.46
CA ASN A 471 -13.60 28.63 20.48
C ASN A 471 -12.72 27.58 19.79
N ASP A 472 -12.44 26.45 20.45
CA ASP A 472 -11.59 25.38 19.91
C ASP A 472 -10.22 25.88 19.37
N ALA A 473 -9.69 26.97 19.95
CA ALA A 473 -8.40 27.55 19.53
C ALA A 473 -7.21 26.70 19.99
N GLY A 474 -7.38 25.99 21.10
CA GLY A 474 -6.47 25.00 21.65
C GLY A 474 -5.38 25.54 22.59
N ALA A 475 -4.91 24.66 23.48
CA ALA A 475 -3.85 24.95 24.45
C ALA A 475 -2.93 23.73 24.69
N ALA A 476 -1.72 23.99 25.21
CA ALA A 476 -0.82 22.94 25.67
C ALA A 476 -0.18 23.26 27.02
N TYR A 477 -0.01 22.22 27.83
CA TYR A 477 0.34 22.33 29.24
C TYR A 477 1.58 21.51 29.56
N LEU A 478 2.61 22.16 30.09
CA LEU A 478 3.85 21.52 30.51
C LEU A 478 3.80 21.24 32.00
N PHE A 479 3.97 19.98 32.39
CA PHE A 479 4.02 19.55 33.77
C PHE A 479 5.39 19.00 34.15
N ASP A 480 5.70 19.08 35.44
CA ASP A 480 6.76 18.31 36.06
C ASP A 480 6.27 16.88 36.32
N SER A 481 6.96 15.89 35.74
CA SER A 481 6.51 14.50 35.77
C SER A 481 6.67 13.81 37.13
N VAL A 482 7.44 14.42 38.06
CA VAL A 482 7.70 13.87 39.39
C VAL A 482 6.72 14.45 40.41
N THR A 483 6.50 15.76 40.36
CA THR A 483 5.65 16.47 41.32
C THR A 483 4.20 16.61 40.85
N GLY A 484 3.93 16.43 39.56
CA GLY A 484 2.61 16.63 38.97
C GLY A 484 2.24 18.10 38.76
N ASN A 485 3.11 19.04 39.11
CA ASN A 485 2.82 20.47 39.07
C ASN A 485 2.85 21.02 37.64
N LEU A 486 1.92 21.91 37.33
CA LEU A 486 1.95 22.72 36.11
C LEU A 486 3.14 23.68 36.17
N VAL A 487 3.92 23.69 35.09
CA VAL A 487 5.13 24.51 34.92
C VAL A 487 4.86 25.67 33.98
N GLN A 488 4.20 25.39 32.86
CA GLN A 488 3.94 26.40 31.81
C GLN A 488 2.64 26.06 31.07
N THR A 489 1.91 27.10 30.69
CA THR A 489 0.82 27.02 29.71
C THR A 489 1.26 27.72 28.43
N PHE A 490 0.99 27.10 27.29
CA PHE A 490 1.20 27.65 25.96
C PHE A 490 -0.16 27.79 25.28
N ASN A 491 -0.49 29.02 24.88
CA ASN A 491 -1.70 29.33 24.14
C ASN A 491 -1.34 29.68 22.70
N ASN A 492 -2.29 29.51 21.78
CA ASN A 492 -2.14 29.93 20.40
C ASN A 492 -1.82 31.46 20.33
N PRO A 493 -0.67 31.88 19.74
CA PRO A 493 -0.31 33.29 19.62
C PRO A 493 -1.28 34.12 18.77
N THR A 494 -2.01 33.47 17.86
CA THR A 494 -2.94 34.07 16.90
C THR A 494 -4.30 33.40 16.96
N ALA A 495 -4.75 33.04 18.18
CA ALA A 495 -5.99 32.31 18.42
C ALA A 495 -7.17 32.77 17.57
N ALA A 496 -7.61 31.89 16.66
CA ALA A 496 -8.87 31.96 15.95
C ALA A 496 -9.68 30.68 16.20
N GLU A 497 -10.95 30.73 15.80
CA GLU A 497 -11.89 29.63 15.99
C GLU A 497 -11.44 28.41 15.17
N ASN A 498 -11.42 27.23 15.80
CA ASN A 498 -11.00 25.95 15.21
C ASN A 498 -9.53 25.84 14.75
N ASP A 499 -8.64 26.72 15.21
CA ASP A 499 -7.19 26.60 14.91
C ASP A 499 -6.58 25.30 15.46
N ARG A 500 -7.17 24.75 16.53
CA ARG A 500 -6.79 23.49 17.19
C ARG A 500 -5.32 23.39 17.59
N PHE A 501 -4.80 24.45 18.19
CA PHE A 501 -3.44 24.50 18.72
C PHE A 501 -3.21 23.39 19.76
N GLY A 502 -2.23 22.53 19.52
CA GLY A 502 -1.99 21.33 20.32
C GLY A 502 -2.39 20.03 19.62
N THR A 503 -2.91 20.07 18.40
CA THR A 503 -3.23 18.85 17.62
C THR A 503 -2.03 17.90 17.54
N ALA A 504 -0.84 18.44 17.31
CA ALA A 504 0.41 17.68 17.35
C ALA A 504 1.47 18.43 18.18
N VAL A 505 2.17 17.70 19.05
CA VAL A 505 3.25 18.24 19.86
C VAL A 505 4.52 17.41 19.79
N ALA A 506 5.68 18.06 19.88
CA ALA A 506 6.98 17.41 20.01
C ALA A 506 7.88 18.16 21.01
N MET A 507 8.83 17.46 21.62
CA MET A 507 9.77 18.06 22.57
C MET A 507 11.20 17.59 22.29
N VAL A 508 12.14 18.54 22.16
CA VAL A 508 13.56 18.24 21.95
C VAL A 508 14.43 19.18 22.77
N GLY A 509 15.17 18.62 23.74
CA GLY A 509 15.95 19.42 24.67
C GLY A 509 15.08 20.47 25.38
N ASN A 510 15.42 21.75 25.28
CA ASN A 510 14.66 22.86 25.89
C ASN A 510 13.57 23.45 24.98
N LYS A 511 13.33 22.87 23.82
CA LYS A 511 12.38 23.35 22.84
C LYS A 511 11.10 22.50 22.87
N VAL A 512 9.95 23.16 22.79
CA VAL A 512 8.65 22.51 22.53
C VAL A 512 8.08 23.02 21.22
N LEU A 513 7.51 22.10 20.46
CA LEU A 513 6.91 22.34 19.15
C LEU A 513 5.42 22.03 19.28
N ILE A 514 4.56 22.98 18.92
CA ILE A 514 3.11 22.85 19.05
C ILE A 514 2.45 23.32 17.76
N ALA A 515 1.62 22.47 17.16
CA ALA A 515 0.98 22.73 15.89
C ALA A 515 -0.47 23.20 16.03
N ALA A 516 -0.91 24.07 15.13
CA ALA A 516 -2.27 24.54 14.93
C ALA A 516 -2.63 24.37 13.45
N PRO A 517 -3.08 23.17 13.01
CA PRO A 517 -3.36 22.90 11.60
C PRO A 517 -4.53 23.69 11.03
N GLY A 518 -5.41 24.25 11.87
CA GLY A 518 -6.51 25.13 11.42
C GLY A 518 -6.13 26.60 11.26
N ASP A 519 -4.87 26.99 11.55
CA ASP A 519 -4.45 28.39 11.45
C ASP A 519 -4.61 28.94 10.03
N ASP A 520 -5.29 30.08 9.91
CA ASP A 520 -5.69 30.70 8.64
C ASP A 520 -4.59 31.57 7.98
N LYS A 521 -3.35 31.50 8.46
CA LYS A 521 -2.29 32.37 7.94
C LYS A 521 -1.88 31.99 6.52
N GLY A 522 -2.24 32.88 5.58
CA GLY A 522 -1.91 32.78 4.16
C GLY A 522 -3.07 32.24 3.32
N ALA A 523 -3.75 31.21 3.82
CA ALA A 523 -5.00 30.67 3.31
C ALA A 523 -5.80 30.03 4.46
N LYS A 524 -7.10 29.82 4.26
CA LYS A 524 -7.98 29.23 5.26
C LYS A 524 -7.55 27.80 5.61
N ASP A 525 -7.45 27.45 6.89
CA ASP A 525 -7.00 26.13 7.35
C ASP A 525 -5.63 25.70 6.74
N ALA A 526 -4.76 26.66 6.41
CA ALA A 526 -3.46 26.37 5.81
C ALA A 526 -2.49 25.77 6.83
N GLY A 527 -2.62 26.16 8.11
CA GLY A 527 -1.94 25.63 9.27
C GLY A 527 -0.60 26.30 9.62
N ALA A 528 -0.24 26.25 10.90
CA ALA A 528 0.99 26.80 11.46
C ALA A 528 1.58 25.93 12.58
N VAL A 529 2.88 26.07 12.82
CA VAL A 529 3.60 25.38 13.92
C VAL A 529 4.48 26.37 14.68
N TYR A 530 4.42 26.28 16.00
CA TYR A 530 5.06 27.22 16.92
C TYR A 530 6.13 26.52 17.75
N LEU A 531 7.34 27.10 17.76
CA LEU A 531 8.47 26.64 18.56
C LEU A 531 8.67 27.56 19.74
N TRP A 532 8.69 27.00 20.94
CA TRP A 532 8.84 27.74 22.18
C TRP A 532 10.04 27.27 22.97
N ASP A 533 10.60 28.19 23.74
CA ASP A 533 11.53 27.87 24.82
C ASP A 533 10.73 27.42 26.04
N ARG A 534 10.90 26.15 26.44
CA ARG A 534 10.10 25.56 27.52
C ARG A 534 10.45 26.10 28.92
N MET A 535 11.58 26.79 29.07
CA MET A 535 12.06 27.28 30.35
C MET A 535 11.58 28.69 30.64
N THR A 536 11.55 29.51 29.61
CA THR A 536 11.15 30.92 29.68
C THR A 536 9.71 31.15 29.22
N GLY A 537 9.12 30.21 28.47
CA GLY A 537 7.80 30.38 27.85
C GLY A 537 7.81 31.29 26.63
N ASN A 538 8.98 31.68 26.12
CA ASN A 538 9.09 32.58 24.98
C ASN A 538 8.88 31.85 23.65
N LEU A 539 8.14 32.47 22.74
CA LEU A 539 8.06 32.01 21.35
C LEU A 539 9.40 32.27 20.66
N LEU A 540 9.99 31.23 20.08
CA LEU A 540 11.26 31.28 19.37
C LEU A 540 11.08 31.39 17.86
N GLN A 541 10.13 30.64 17.30
CA GLN A 541 9.89 30.59 15.85
C GLN A 541 8.43 30.26 15.55
N THR A 542 7.93 30.80 14.45
CA THR A 542 6.71 30.32 13.78
C THR A 542 7.09 29.76 12.41
N PHE A 543 6.64 28.55 12.13
CA PHE A 543 6.72 27.93 10.81
C PHE A 543 5.32 27.99 10.19
N ASN A 544 5.23 28.61 9.02
CA ASN A 544 3.98 28.62 8.24
C ASN A 544 4.17 27.69 7.05
N ASN A 545 3.06 27.20 6.50
CA ASN A 545 3.08 26.45 5.25
C ASN A 545 3.84 27.24 4.14
N PRO A 546 4.88 26.64 3.51
CA PRO A 546 5.62 27.29 2.42
C PRO A 546 4.80 27.59 1.16
N THR A 547 3.75 26.82 0.92
CA THR A 547 2.85 26.92 -0.25
C THR A 547 1.39 26.89 0.21
N PRO A 548 0.93 27.90 0.96
CA PRO A 548 -0.36 27.83 1.64
C PRO A 548 -1.53 27.79 0.64
N ALA A 549 -2.33 26.73 0.71
CA ALA A 549 -3.63 26.59 0.09
C ALA A 549 -4.70 26.23 1.13
N GLU A 550 -5.98 26.36 0.73
CA GLU A 550 -7.10 26.06 1.61
C GLU A 550 -7.12 24.57 1.97
N GLY A 551 -7.13 24.24 3.26
CA GLY A 551 -7.23 22.85 3.73
C GLY A 551 -5.94 22.03 3.60
N ASP A 552 -4.77 22.66 3.52
CA ASP A 552 -3.49 21.95 3.54
C ASP A 552 -3.19 21.31 4.91
N TYR A 553 -3.73 21.88 5.99
CA TYR A 553 -3.59 21.44 7.38
C TYR A 553 -2.12 21.24 7.82
N PHE A 554 -1.24 22.19 7.47
CA PHE A 554 0.16 22.18 7.87
C PHE A 554 0.30 22.15 9.40
N GLY A 555 0.99 21.13 9.92
CA GLY A 555 1.07 20.87 11.36
C GLY A 555 0.22 19.70 11.83
N SER A 556 -0.50 19.00 10.94
CA SER A 556 -1.26 17.79 11.31
C SER A 556 -0.41 16.71 11.99
N SER A 557 0.88 16.64 11.65
CA SER A 557 1.87 15.83 12.35
C SER A 557 3.19 16.59 12.42
N VAL A 558 3.92 16.43 13.52
CA VAL A 558 5.22 17.06 13.73
C VAL A 558 6.22 16.10 14.36
N ALA A 559 7.48 16.19 13.95
CA ALA A 559 8.60 15.47 14.56
C ALA A 559 9.82 16.38 14.69
N ALA A 560 10.63 16.19 15.74
CA ALA A 560 11.81 17.01 15.98
C ALA A 560 13.01 16.17 16.40
N ALA A 561 14.18 16.46 15.84
CA ALA A 561 15.44 15.80 16.17
C ALA A 561 16.60 16.80 16.11
N GLY A 562 17.25 17.04 17.25
CA GLY A 562 18.31 18.06 17.35
C GLY A 562 17.81 19.45 16.93
N ASN A 563 18.39 20.01 15.87
CA ASN A 563 17.99 21.32 15.31
C ASN A 563 17.05 21.19 14.09
N LYS A 564 16.54 20.00 13.79
CA LYS A 564 15.64 19.77 12.67
C LYS A 564 14.21 19.58 13.14
N VAL A 565 13.28 20.17 12.40
CA VAL A 565 11.84 20.08 12.61
C VAL A 565 11.20 19.62 11.31
N LEU A 566 10.46 18.52 11.36
CA LEU A 566 9.72 17.97 10.23
C LEU A 566 8.23 18.19 10.49
N ILE A 567 7.53 18.79 9.54
CA ILE A 567 6.12 19.16 9.66
C ILE A 567 5.37 18.66 8.43
N ALA A 568 4.25 17.99 8.63
CA ALA A 568 3.40 17.48 7.55
C ALA A 568 2.23 18.43 7.24
N ALA A 569 1.84 18.47 5.96
CA ALA A 569 0.63 19.06 5.43
C ALA A 569 -0.07 18.00 4.56
N PRO A 570 -0.90 17.12 5.15
CA PRO A 570 -1.49 15.98 4.43
C PRO A 570 -2.52 16.40 3.37
N GLY A 571 -3.06 17.62 3.46
CA GLY A 571 -3.96 18.19 2.45
C GLY A 571 -3.24 18.87 1.29
N ASP A 572 -1.91 18.99 1.33
CA ASP A 572 -1.15 19.74 0.33
C ASP A 572 -1.32 19.19 -1.10
N ASP A 573 -1.71 20.10 -2.01
CA ASP A 573 -2.03 19.79 -3.40
C ASP A 573 -0.85 19.87 -4.37
N THR A 574 0.35 20.25 -3.92
CA THR A 574 1.50 20.60 -4.78
C THR A 574 1.93 19.46 -5.70
N ALA A 575 1.83 18.21 -5.23
CA ALA A 575 2.19 17.02 -6.00
C ALA A 575 0.99 16.33 -6.68
N GLY A 576 -0.23 16.83 -6.45
CA GLY A 576 -1.49 16.23 -6.88
C GLY A 576 -2.59 16.49 -5.84
N ASN A 577 -3.85 16.31 -6.24
CA ASN A 577 -5.02 16.56 -5.38
C ASN A 577 -4.95 15.81 -4.04
N HIS A 578 -4.81 16.55 -2.94
CA HIS A 578 -4.60 16.13 -1.55
C HIS A 578 -3.54 15.04 -1.40
N ALA A 579 -2.48 15.13 -2.22
CA ALA A 579 -1.38 14.19 -2.23
C ALA A 579 -0.60 14.21 -0.91
N GLY A 580 -0.55 15.38 -0.27
CA GLY A 580 0.17 15.64 0.96
C GLY A 580 1.66 15.92 0.74
N ALA A 581 2.24 16.68 1.66
CA ALA A 581 3.65 17.04 1.67
C ALA A 581 4.23 17.04 3.10
N ALA A 582 5.54 16.94 3.20
CA ALA A 582 6.25 17.19 4.46
C ALA A 582 7.44 18.12 4.25
N TYR A 583 7.68 18.98 5.23
CA TYR A 583 8.61 20.08 5.15
C TYR A 583 9.62 20.00 6.30
N LEU A 584 10.90 19.95 5.95
CA LEU A 584 12.01 19.92 6.90
C LEU A 584 12.57 21.33 7.08
N PHE A 585 12.55 21.84 8.30
CA PHE A 585 13.07 23.16 8.66
C PHE A 585 14.25 23.07 9.61
N ASP A 586 15.08 24.12 9.57
CA ASP A 586 16.06 24.41 10.61
C ASP A 586 15.40 25.16 11.78
N ALA A 587 15.45 24.58 12.97
CA ALA A 587 14.76 25.07 14.15
C ALA A 587 15.42 26.29 14.83
N THR A 588 16.54 26.78 14.30
CA THR A 588 17.22 27.98 14.82
C THR A 588 17.04 29.16 13.88
N THR A 589 17.10 28.91 12.58
CA THR A 589 17.00 29.96 11.55
C THR A 589 15.60 30.09 10.98
N GLY A 590 14.74 29.09 11.14
CA GLY A 590 13.43 29.03 10.48
C GLY A 590 13.50 28.67 8.99
N ALA A 591 14.70 28.40 8.44
CA ALA A 591 14.88 28.15 7.03
C ALA A 591 14.29 26.79 6.61
N LEU A 592 13.56 26.77 5.50
CA LEU A 592 13.16 25.53 4.84
C LEU A 592 14.40 24.87 4.25
N LEU A 593 14.68 23.64 4.68
CA LEU A 593 15.81 22.83 4.23
C LEU A 593 15.41 21.92 3.07
N GLN A 594 14.21 21.32 3.15
CA GLN A 594 13.75 20.36 2.16
C GLN A 594 12.22 20.26 2.14
N THR A 595 11.66 20.07 0.95
CA THR A 595 10.27 19.65 0.73
C THR A 595 10.27 18.19 0.27
N LEU A 596 9.43 17.37 0.89
CA LEU A 596 9.29 15.95 0.65
C LEU A 596 7.89 15.68 0.09
N THR A 597 7.83 15.16 -1.13
CA THR A 597 6.59 14.84 -1.86
C THR A 597 6.72 13.50 -2.57
N LEU A 598 5.58 12.90 -2.93
CA LEU A 598 5.51 11.70 -3.74
C LEU A 598 5.55 12.04 -5.23
N GLN A 599 6.33 11.30 -6.02
CA GLN A 599 6.47 11.54 -7.47
C GLN A 599 5.26 11.07 -8.29
N ASN A 600 4.38 10.22 -7.72
CA ASN A 600 3.12 9.76 -8.32
C ASN A 600 2.14 9.32 -7.21
N PRO A 601 1.47 10.26 -6.51
CA PRO A 601 0.57 9.90 -5.41
C PRO A 601 -0.65 9.13 -5.94
N THR A 602 -0.87 7.91 -5.43
CA THR A 602 -2.04 7.05 -5.76
C THR A 602 -3.09 7.04 -4.64
N GLY A 603 -2.96 7.93 -3.65
CA GLY A 603 -3.93 8.09 -2.57
C GLY A 603 -3.67 9.35 -1.76
N TYR A 604 -4.45 9.53 -0.69
CA TYR A 604 -4.47 10.73 0.14
C TYR A 604 -3.62 10.59 1.40
N ASN A 605 -3.27 11.71 2.05
CA ASN A 605 -2.70 11.80 3.39
C ASN A 605 -1.22 11.40 3.55
N PHE A 606 -0.34 11.69 2.59
CA PHE A 606 1.11 11.65 2.86
C PHE A 606 1.44 12.67 3.95
N GLY A 607 2.08 12.23 5.03
CA GLY A 607 2.29 13.03 6.23
C GLY A 607 1.32 12.77 7.38
N SER A 608 0.47 11.74 7.29
CA SER A 608 -0.48 11.39 8.36
C SER A 608 0.20 11.01 9.69
N SER A 609 1.43 10.48 9.62
CA SER A 609 2.27 10.23 10.78
C SER A 609 3.74 10.43 10.42
N LEU A 610 4.51 11.05 11.31
CA LEU A 610 5.92 11.38 11.12
C LEU A 610 6.77 10.80 12.24
N ALA A 611 7.97 10.34 11.89
CA ALA A 611 9.03 10.08 12.84
C ALA A 611 10.39 10.55 12.30
N LEU A 612 11.22 11.12 13.18
CA LEU A 612 12.51 11.71 12.81
C LEU A 612 13.58 11.33 13.83
N ILE A 613 14.73 10.84 13.36
CA ILE A 613 15.90 10.62 14.20
C ILE A 613 17.19 10.97 13.45
N GLY A 614 17.95 11.92 14.00
CA GLY A 614 19.14 12.45 13.34
C GLY A 614 18.83 12.99 11.94
N ASN A 615 19.23 12.25 10.90
CA ASN A 615 19.01 12.59 9.50
C ASN A 615 18.02 11.67 8.77
N HIS A 616 17.39 10.72 9.47
CA HIS A 616 16.45 9.78 8.86
C HIS A 616 15.03 10.16 9.23
N ALA A 617 14.15 10.24 8.24
CA ALA A 617 12.73 10.48 8.42
C ALA A 617 11.92 9.29 7.93
N ALA A 618 10.86 8.95 8.68
CA ALA A 618 9.81 8.05 8.25
C ALA A 618 8.51 8.85 8.13
N ILE A 619 7.83 8.73 6.99
CA ILE A 619 6.62 9.49 6.67
C ILE A 619 5.56 8.53 6.19
N ALA A 620 4.43 8.49 6.90
CA ALA A 620 3.33 7.62 6.53
C ALA A 620 2.36 8.29 5.56
N ALA A 621 1.75 7.46 4.71
CA ALA A 621 0.60 7.76 3.87
C ALA A 621 -0.45 6.67 4.12
N SER A 622 -1.17 6.77 5.24
CA SER A 622 -2.00 5.69 5.78
C SER A 622 -3.22 5.28 4.93
N TYR A 623 -3.53 6.04 3.88
CA TYR A 623 -4.62 5.75 2.94
C TYR A 623 -4.14 5.58 1.49
N GLU A 624 -2.84 5.41 1.29
CA GLU A 624 -2.31 5.22 -0.05
C GLU A 624 -2.84 3.93 -0.70
N THR A 625 -3.21 4.02 -1.98
CA THR A 625 -3.54 2.86 -2.79
C THR A 625 -2.25 2.19 -3.25
N VAL A 626 -2.00 0.97 -2.79
CA VAL A 626 -0.84 0.17 -3.21
C VAL A 626 -1.32 -1.05 -3.97
N GLY A 627 -0.82 -1.28 -5.18
CA GLY A 627 -1.19 -2.45 -6.00
C GLY A 627 -2.69 -2.54 -6.38
N GLY A 628 -3.42 -1.41 -6.36
CA GLY A 628 -4.86 -1.37 -6.60
C GLY A 628 -5.75 -1.51 -5.36
N PHE A 629 -5.17 -1.69 -4.16
CA PHE A 629 -5.89 -1.78 -2.89
C PHE A 629 -6.02 -0.41 -2.23
N TYR A 630 -7.22 0.17 -2.24
CA TYR A 630 -7.51 1.43 -1.56
C TYR A 630 -7.32 1.27 -0.03
N GLY A 631 -6.56 2.17 0.60
CA GLY A 631 -6.40 2.17 2.06
C GLY A 631 -5.40 1.13 2.62
N ALA A 632 -4.54 0.56 1.77
CA ALA A 632 -3.44 -0.30 2.20
C ALA A 632 -2.41 0.48 3.04
N GLY A 633 -2.18 1.73 2.69
CA GLY A 633 -1.27 2.59 3.43
C GLY A 633 0.21 2.25 3.20
N ALA A 634 1.06 3.26 3.33
CA ALA A 634 2.50 3.12 3.09
C ALA A 634 3.33 3.96 4.07
N VAL A 635 4.61 3.61 4.21
CA VAL A 635 5.61 4.39 4.93
C VAL A 635 6.83 4.58 4.04
N TYR A 636 7.29 5.83 3.93
CA TYR A 636 8.41 6.26 3.11
C TYR A 636 9.58 6.67 3.98
N LEU A 637 10.79 6.26 3.59
CA LEU A 637 12.02 6.63 4.29
C LEU A 637 12.87 7.60 3.47
N PHE A 638 13.25 8.72 4.10
CA PHE A 638 14.08 9.77 3.51
C PHE A 638 15.45 9.82 4.19
#